data_AF-A0AA39WZQ5-F1
#
_entry.id   AF-A0AA39WZQ5-F1
#
_cell.length_a   1.000
_cell.length_b   1.000
_cell.length_c   1.000
_cell.angle_alpha   90.00
_cell.angle_beta   90.00
_cell.angle_gamma   90.00
#
_symmetry.space_group_name_H-M   'P 1'
#
loop_
_entity.id
_entity.type
_entity.pdbx_description
1 polymer ?
#
loop_
_entity_poly.entity_id
_entity_poly.type
_entity_poly.pdbx_seq_one_letter_code
_entity_poly.pdbx_strand_id
1 'polypeptide(L)'
;MAFRMPRALAVAALALSCVASAYNYSSIDMMRAQSALMDDRPKDCPPCFNCNLPIYSCGQFAPCSNYSGKCNCPDGFGGDNCLEPLCGSLARGPDRSKREGPSCGCDEGWTGINCNVCTSDRACDALTETGDGGVCYTGGEVVKQNHQMCEVTNKAIRDLLKEQIPQVTFTCKKEEQECDFQFWVDQRESFMCHLTDCDSTADLDPSGRKNSTSYNCNKISCECIPDRMLCGENGSVDIGDFLLNMIRGPASFECNQLPGELKKCAFKEPEMNNLISDIFGDSSILLTCGSGECLYHTEVPGYAPTVPKINTPLIAGVIAGCSLFLVAVILGTWYLSRRKFRYGPIQLDDSDDEAIKLMSDHKPASLYFENVSYNLNGKEILSGIQGMAHPGELTAIMGASGAGKTTFLDILARKNKRGQVAGDFYVNGEKVTDVDYKSAVGFVDQEDTMLPTLTVHETILTSALLRLPRDMGRAAKEQRVTEVEKQLGIHHIRDSLIGSEEGKGRGISGGEKRRVGIACELVTSPSILFLDEPTSGLDAYNAYNVIECLVTLAKTYKRTVIFTIHQPRSNIVALFDRLILLAQGKTVFSGPLHQCQDYFGHIGYSCPPGFNIADYLVDLTMHAGTTTSYDDGTLSVDAGSLGPSSTRAVKSIASVSGTSIGEESGVEGSSSRPKSRRRDSVRRRQERELYTRRKQTVDTAASSDAGDEIGAYKLQKQSPGLVPPPALADELHDLPPPAATGTDLDILVHSYIQSDIAGNTHDEIQQAISSAASSNGRNSNGYTAAGPNINLPTMGKGYARIGYTRQFAILSQRTWRNLYRNPMLMLTHYAIAILLAVFAGYLFYGMTLDIAGFQNRLGLFFFVLALFGFSTLTSLGVFSQERLLFVRERANGYYSPITYFAAKVLFDIVPLRIIPPILLGAIIYPMTGLVAETDKFFVFMLVLVLFNFAAAAICLFIGIVCKDAGVANLIGSLVMLFSLLFAGLLLNHNAIPASALWLQWLSIFHYGFEALIVNEVAQLTLVDHKIGIDITVPGAAILSSFGFDNQAMWMDVLNLGLFGVAFIILAYGAMHVLLVEKR
;
A
#
# COMPACT_ATOMS: atom_id res chain seq x y z
N MET A 1 -43.91 8.76 -22.22
CA MET A 1 -44.05 9.51 -23.49
C MET A 1 -43.34 8.74 -24.60
N ALA A 2 -43.50 9.12 -25.87
CA ALA A 2 -43.02 8.35 -27.03
C ALA A 2 -41.48 8.14 -26.99
N PHE A 3 -40.88 6.98 -27.32
CA PHE A 3 -40.95 6.15 -28.54
C PHE A 3 -40.38 6.88 -29.79
N ARG A 4 -39.46 6.31 -30.60
CA ARG A 4 -38.76 4.99 -30.55
C ARG A 4 -37.49 5.03 -31.42
N MET A 5 -36.59 4.04 -31.25
CA MET A 5 -35.46 3.74 -32.13
C MET A 5 -35.40 2.20 -32.40
N PRO A 6 -34.47 1.67 -33.22
CA PRO A 6 -34.50 1.59 -34.68
C PRO A 6 -34.84 0.17 -35.20
N ARG A 7 -34.78 -0.04 -36.52
CA ARG A 7 -34.48 -1.34 -37.14
C ARG A 7 -33.93 -1.17 -38.57
N ALA A 8 -33.00 -2.04 -38.97
CA ALA A 8 -32.48 -2.16 -40.33
C ALA A 8 -32.65 -3.61 -40.82
N LEU A 9 -32.79 -3.82 -42.14
CA LEU A 9 -32.40 -5.05 -42.86
C LEU A 9 -32.64 -4.98 -44.39
N ALA A 10 -31.74 -5.62 -45.13
CA ALA A 10 -31.95 -6.32 -46.42
C ALA A 10 -32.34 -5.55 -47.73
N VAL A 11 -31.29 -5.15 -48.48
CA VAL A 11 -30.86 -5.77 -49.76
C VAL A 11 -31.79 -5.77 -51.02
N ALA A 12 -31.20 -5.24 -52.11
CA ALA A 12 -31.38 -5.53 -53.55
C ALA A 12 -32.65 -5.12 -54.33
N ALA A 13 -32.45 -4.14 -55.23
CA ALA A 13 -32.80 -4.23 -56.65
C ALA A 13 -31.71 -3.51 -57.48
N LEU A 14 -31.55 -3.86 -58.77
CA LEU A 14 -30.43 -3.43 -59.62
C LEU A 14 -30.85 -2.55 -60.80
N ALA A 15 -29.87 -1.78 -61.29
CA ALA A 15 -29.76 -1.20 -62.64
C ALA A 15 -30.81 -0.18 -63.12
N LEU A 16 -30.34 1.06 -63.34
CA LEU A 16 -30.49 1.75 -64.63
C LEU A 16 -29.47 2.89 -64.75
N SER A 17 -28.41 2.67 -65.52
CA SER A 17 -27.47 3.70 -65.97
C SER A 17 -27.83 4.15 -67.38
N CYS A 18 -27.72 5.46 -67.67
CA CYS A 18 -26.99 6.04 -68.82
C CYS A 18 -27.42 7.50 -69.14
N VAL A 19 -26.53 8.18 -69.87
CA VAL A 19 -26.70 9.49 -70.54
C VAL A 19 -26.93 10.71 -69.63
N ALA A 20 -25.82 11.33 -69.20
CA ALA A 20 -25.71 12.78 -69.19
C ALA A 20 -24.88 13.18 -70.43
N SER A 21 -25.42 14.05 -71.29
CA SER A 21 -24.78 14.44 -72.56
C SER A 21 -23.96 15.71 -72.43
N ALA A 22 -22.74 15.70 -72.97
CA ALA A 22 -21.92 16.90 -73.09
C ALA A 22 -22.51 17.84 -74.16
N TYR A 23 -22.80 19.08 -73.77
CA TYR A 23 -23.17 20.16 -74.68
C TYR A 23 -22.09 21.25 -74.64
N ASN A 24 -21.40 21.45 -75.76
CA ASN A 24 -20.55 22.62 -75.95
C ASN A 24 -21.44 23.86 -76.10
N TYR A 25 -21.50 24.70 -75.06
CA TYR A 25 -22.08 26.03 -75.18
C TYR A 25 -21.20 26.94 -76.02
N SER A 26 -21.82 27.77 -76.87
CA SER A 26 -21.10 28.81 -77.60
C SER A 26 -20.86 30.03 -76.70
N SER A 27 -19.78 30.78 -76.98
CA SER A 27 -19.49 32.04 -76.28
C SER A 27 -20.62 33.08 -76.40
N ILE A 28 -21.43 33.00 -77.47
CA ILE A 28 -22.59 33.85 -77.72
C ILE A 28 -23.72 33.55 -76.72
N ASP A 29 -23.94 32.29 -76.39
CA ASP A 29 -24.98 31.89 -75.43
C ASP A 29 -24.55 32.22 -73.99
N MET A 30 -23.24 32.16 -73.70
CA MET A 30 -22.68 32.65 -72.45
C MET A 30 -22.89 34.17 -72.30
N MET A 31 -22.68 34.96 -73.36
CA MET A 31 -23.02 36.40 -73.37
C MET A 31 -24.52 36.67 -73.18
N ARG A 32 -25.41 35.84 -73.72
CA ARG A 32 -26.87 35.98 -73.50
C ARG A 32 -27.25 35.72 -72.04
N ALA A 33 -26.71 34.68 -71.42
CA ALA A 33 -26.88 34.42 -70.00
C ALA A 33 -26.31 35.57 -69.14
N GLN A 34 -25.17 36.13 -69.55
CA GLN A 34 -24.53 37.26 -68.89
C GLN A 34 -25.38 38.55 -68.99
N SER A 35 -26.06 38.80 -70.11
CA SER A 35 -27.02 39.92 -70.23
C SER A 35 -28.26 39.69 -69.35
N ALA A 36 -28.86 38.50 -69.41
CA ALA A 36 -30.08 38.17 -68.66
C ALA A 36 -29.89 38.18 -67.12
N LEU A 37 -28.65 38.03 -66.63
CA LEU A 37 -28.30 38.17 -65.21
C LEU A 37 -27.99 39.61 -64.78
N MET A 38 -27.95 40.57 -65.71
CA MET A 38 -27.56 41.96 -65.45
C MET A 38 -28.73 42.96 -65.53
N ASP A 39 -29.82 42.63 -66.24
CA ASP A 39 -30.95 43.56 -66.47
C ASP A 39 -31.70 43.98 -65.19
N ASP A 40 -31.82 43.10 -64.19
CA ASP A 40 -32.52 43.36 -62.91
C ASP A 40 -31.60 43.90 -61.79
N ARG A 41 -30.35 44.26 -62.10
CA ARG A 41 -29.33 44.55 -61.07
C ARG A 41 -29.21 46.04 -60.73
N PRO A 42 -29.17 46.44 -59.44
CA PRO A 42 -28.84 47.80 -59.04
C PRO A 42 -27.47 48.23 -59.57
N LYS A 43 -27.39 49.45 -60.13
CA LYS A 43 -26.23 49.92 -60.92
C LYS A 43 -24.91 49.97 -60.16
N ASP A 44 -24.96 50.02 -58.84
CA ASP A 44 -23.79 50.16 -57.95
C ASP A 44 -23.33 48.81 -57.35
N CYS A 45 -23.86 47.68 -57.83
CA CYS A 45 -23.54 46.36 -57.29
C CYS A 45 -22.40 45.67 -58.11
N PRO A 46 -21.21 45.41 -57.54
CA PRO A 46 -20.11 44.75 -58.26
C PRO A 46 -20.43 43.26 -58.53
N PRO A 47 -19.87 42.61 -59.58
CA PRO A 47 -20.19 41.22 -59.89
C PRO A 47 -19.68 40.28 -58.79
N CYS A 48 -20.38 39.17 -58.53
CA CYS A 48 -19.86 38.15 -57.62
C CYS A 48 -18.57 37.56 -58.19
N PHE A 49 -17.58 37.26 -57.33
CA PHE A 49 -16.34 36.62 -57.76
C PHE A 49 -16.64 35.25 -58.38
N ASN A 50 -16.06 34.99 -59.56
CA ASN A 50 -16.09 33.68 -60.20
C ASN A 50 -14.85 33.53 -61.09
N CYS A 51 -13.88 32.71 -60.69
CA CYS A 51 -12.61 32.53 -61.39
C CYS A 51 -12.73 31.87 -62.78
N ASN A 52 -13.92 31.39 -63.17
CA ASN A 52 -14.19 30.94 -64.54
C ASN A 52 -14.48 32.10 -65.51
N LEU A 53 -14.54 33.35 -65.02
CA LEU A 53 -14.74 34.56 -65.83
C LEU A 53 -13.40 35.30 -65.97
N PRO A 54 -13.02 35.77 -67.18
CA PRO A 54 -11.70 36.38 -67.45
C PRO A 54 -11.47 37.77 -66.82
N ILE A 55 -12.33 38.19 -65.88
CA ILE A 55 -12.20 39.40 -65.06
C ILE A 55 -11.69 39.03 -63.64
N TYR A 56 -11.67 37.74 -63.30
CA TYR A 56 -11.31 37.23 -61.97
C TYR A 56 -10.24 36.15 -62.07
N SER A 57 -9.03 36.45 -61.61
CA SER A 57 -7.96 35.47 -61.38
C SER A 57 -8.02 34.89 -59.96
N CYS A 58 -7.41 33.73 -59.78
CA CYS A 58 -7.08 33.18 -58.47
C CYS A 58 -5.70 33.66 -58.05
N GLY A 59 -5.56 34.16 -56.81
CA GLY A 59 -4.24 34.40 -56.22
C GLY A 59 -3.51 33.10 -55.89
N GLN A 60 -2.21 33.20 -55.59
CA GLN A 60 -1.36 32.07 -55.20
C GLN A 60 -1.29 30.94 -56.25
N PHE A 61 -1.47 31.27 -57.53
CA PHE A 61 -1.65 30.32 -58.64
C PHE A 61 -2.71 29.22 -58.38
N ALA A 62 -3.63 29.45 -57.43
CA ALA A 62 -4.56 28.45 -56.93
C ALA A 62 -5.52 27.96 -58.04
N PRO A 63 -5.74 26.65 -58.20
CA PRO A 63 -6.59 26.14 -59.28
C PRO A 63 -8.06 26.54 -59.07
N CYS A 64 -8.67 27.09 -60.11
CA CYS A 64 -10.08 27.48 -60.11
C CYS A 64 -11.00 26.25 -60.08
N SER A 65 -12.01 26.27 -59.21
CA SER A 65 -13.05 25.23 -59.19
C SER A 65 -14.12 25.50 -60.26
N ASN A 66 -14.13 24.64 -61.28
CA ASN A 66 -15.16 24.59 -62.32
C ASN A 66 -16.59 24.40 -61.77
N TYR A 67 -16.75 23.96 -60.51
CA TYR A 67 -18.05 23.68 -59.90
C TYR A 67 -18.58 24.81 -59.01
N SER A 68 -17.71 25.49 -58.25
CA SER A 68 -18.12 26.53 -57.30
C SER A 68 -17.82 27.96 -57.78
N GLY A 69 -16.98 28.14 -58.80
CA GLY A 69 -16.46 29.44 -59.20
C GLY A 69 -15.44 30.04 -58.23
N LYS A 70 -15.04 29.31 -57.18
CA LYS A 70 -14.06 29.75 -56.19
C LYS A 70 -12.71 29.10 -56.43
N CYS A 71 -11.67 29.74 -55.95
CA CYS A 71 -10.30 29.23 -56.02
C CYS A 71 -10.05 28.20 -54.89
N ASN A 72 -9.29 27.14 -55.19
CA ASN A 72 -8.92 26.13 -54.20
C ASN A 72 -7.61 26.55 -53.50
N CYS A 73 -7.73 27.28 -52.39
CA CYS A 73 -6.59 27.98 -51.78
C CYS A 73 -5.54 27.05 -51.14
N PRO A 74 -4.24 27.39 -51.24
CA PRO A 74 -3.18 26.70 -50.51
C PRO A 74 -3.22 27.04 -49.01
N ASP A 75 -2.51 26.23 -48.22
CA ASP A 75 -2.53 26.30 -46.76
C ASP A 75 -2.19 27.70 -46.21
N GLY A 76 -3.05 28.21 -45.33
CA GLY A 76 -2.92 29.54 -44.74
C GLY A 76 -3.48 30.69 -45.57
N PHE A 77 -4.07 30.41 -46.75
CA PHE A 77 -4.83 31.38 -47.55
C PHE A 77 -6.29 30.98 -47.68
N GLY A 78 -7.16 31.97 -47.87
CA GLY A 78 -8.60 31.79 -48.00
C GLY A 78 -9.30 32.96 -48.68
N GLY A 79 -10.62 33.00 -48.50
CA GLY A 79 -11.50 33.84 -49.29
C GLY A 79 -11.83 33.19 -50.64
N ASP A 80 -12.65 33.86 -51.44
CA ASP A 80 -13.11 33.30 -52.72
C ASP A 80 -12.01 33.32 -53.79
N ASN A 81 -10.97 34.16 -53.60
CA ASN A 81 -9.87 34.45 -54.52
C ASN A 81 -8.47 34.10 -53.98
N CYS A 82 -8.35 33.53 -52.78
CA CYS A 82 -7.08 33.14 -52.13
C CYS A 82 -6.10 34.28 -51.78
N LEU A 83 -6.55 35.54 -51.70
CA LEU A 83 -5.71 36.68 -51.30
C LEU A 83 -5.89 37.12 -49.85
N GLU A 84 -6.68 36.38 -49.05
CA GLU A 84 -6.88 36.65 -47.62
C GLU A 84 -6.04 35.67 -46.77
N PRO A 85 -5.12 36.15 -45.91
CA PRO A 85 -4.37 35.27 -45.01
C PRO A 85 -5.25 34.78 -43.85
N LEU A 86 -5.02 33.51 -43.45
CA LEU A 86 -5.76 32.82 -42.41
C LEU A 86 -4.94 32.68 -41.12
N CYS A 87 -5.57 32.94 -39.98
CA CYS A 87 -4.98 32.88 -38.65
C CYS A 87 -5.32 31.58 -37.91
N GLY A 88 -4.69 31.36 -36.75
CA GLY A 88 -4.72 30.07 -36.05
C GLY A 88 -3.85 29.00 -36.74
N SER A 89 -3.64 27.89 -36.05
CA SER A 89 -2.79 26.76 -36.48
C SER A 89 -3.28 26.06 -37.74
N LEU A 90 -2.34 25.42 -38.47
CA LEU A 90 -2.65 24.48 -39.56
C LEU A 90 -3.58 23.35 -39.11
N ALA A 91 -3.48 22.89 -37.86
CA ALA A 91 -4.32 21.83 -37.29
C ALA A 91 -5.84 22.14 -37.27
N ARG A 92 -6.24 23.41 -37.44
CA ARG A 92 -7.66 23.80 -37.61
C ARG A 92 -8.19 23.55 -39.03
N GLY A 93 -7.32 23.23 -40.01
CA GLY A 93 -7.69 22.96 -41.40
C GLY A 93 -8.54 24.08 -42.02
N PRO A 94 -9.72 23.77 -42.59
CA PRO A 94 -10.57 24.76 -43.25
C PRO A 94 -11.30 25.71 -42.29
N ASP A 95 -11.39 25.41 -40.99
CA ASP A 95 -12.10 26.23 -39.99
C ASP A 95 -11.24 27.39 -39.45
N ARG A 96 -10.16 27.75 -40.17
CA ARG A 96 -9.26 28.86 -39.82
C ARG A 96 -9.91 30.22 -40.10
N SER A 97 -9.89 31.08 -39.10
CA SER A 97 -10.42 32.45 -39.17
C SER A 97 -9.59 33.35 -40.08
N LYS A 98 -10.26 34.20 -40.88
CA LYS A 98 -9.61 35.26 -41.67
C LYS A 98 -8.91 36.28 -40.76
N ARG A 99 -7.88 36.97 -41.27
CA ARG A 99 -7.17 38.03 -40.52
C ARG A 99 -8.02 39.30 -40.38
N GLU A 100 -8.47 39.59 -39.15
CA GLU A 100 -9.26 40.78 -38.82
C GLU A 100 -8.41 42.03 -38.48
N GLY A 101 -7.10 41.87 -38.27
CA GLY A 101 -6.18 42.94 -37.83
C GLY A 101 -4.93 43.09 -38.72
N PRO A 102 -3.94 43.91 -38.29
CA PRO A 102 -2.69 44.09 -39.03
C PRO A 102 -1.83 42.80 -39.07
N SER A 103 -1.92 41.97 -38.03
CA SER A 103 -1.20 40.69 -37.91
C SER A 103 -2.14 39.57 -37.50
N CYS A 104 -1.78 38.32 -37.82
CA CYS A 104 -2.52 37.16 -37.33
C CYS A 104 -2.23 36.86 -35.85
N GLY A 105 -3.23 36.31 -35.15
CA GLY A 105 -3.02 35.57 -33.92
C GLY A 105 -2.80 34.09 -34.26
N CYS A 106 -1.70 33.51 -33.79
CA CYS A 106 -1.40 32.09 -33.94
C CYS A 106 -1.73 31.33 -32.64
N ASP A 107 -1.99 30.03 -32.76
CA ASP A 107 -2.11 29.16 -31.58
C ASP A 107 -0.74 28.92 -30.93
N GLU A 108 -0.73 28.40 -29.69
CA GLU A 108 0.51 28.05 -29.00
C GLU A 108 1.34 27.06 -29.83
N GLY A 109 2.63 27.36 -30.00
CA GLY A 109 3.54 26.57 -30.82
C GLY A 109 3.55 26.90 -32.33
N TRP A 110 2.76 27.86 -32.81
CA TRP A 110 2.69 28.26 -34.22
C TRP A 110 3.15 29.71 -34.47
N THR A 111 3.78 29.97 -35.63
CA THR A 111 4.30 31.30 -36.00
C THR A 111 4.26 31.58 -37.52
N GLY A 112 4.64 32.80 -37.90
CA GLY A 112 4.59 33.34 -39.26
C GLY A 112 3.32 34.13 -39.57
N ILE A 113 3.33 34.91 -40.67
CA ILE A 113 2.22 35.80 -41.09
C ILE A 113 0.91 35.02 -41.25
N ASN A 114 1.01 33.81 -41.81
CA ASN A 114 -0.10 32.88 -42.00
C ASN A 114 -0.07 31.73 -40.97
N CYS A 115 0.60 31.86 -39.82
CA CYS A 115 0.64 30.85 -38.75
C CYS A 115 1.00 29.39 -39.16
N ASN A 116 1.67 29.20 -40.30
CA ASN A 116 1.97 27.89 -40.89
C ASN A 116 3.30 27.28 -40.41
N VAL A 117 4.12 28.01 -39.66
CA VAL A 117 5.45 27.53 -39.21
C VAL A 117 5.33 26.99 -37.79
N CYS A 118 5.61 25.71 -37.57
CA CYS A 118 5.66 25.13 -36.23
C CYS A 118 6.90 25.65 -35.45
N THR A 119 6.83 25.63 -34.12
CA THR A 119 7.93 26.03 -33.22
C THR A 119 8.12 25.09 -32.02
N SER A 120 7.20 24.15 -31.80
CA SER A 120 7.30 23.12 -30.77
C SER A 120 6.69 21.80 -31.27
N ASP A 121 7.21 20.67 -30.79
CA ASP A 121 6.77 19.34 -31.23
C ASP A 121 5.27 19.12 -31.00
N ARG A 122 4.78 19.54 -29.82
CA ARG A 122 3.36 19.50 -29.44
C ARG A 122 2.42 20.27 -30.37
N ALA A 123 2.93 21.24 -31.13
CA ALA A 123 2.15 21.95 -32.14
C ALA A 123 1.74 21.03 -33.30
N CYS A 124 2.57 20.01 -33.59
CA CYS A 124 2.43 19.07 -34.69
C CYS A 124 1.59 17.84 -34.36
N ASP A 125 1.34 17.53 -33.08
CA ASP A 125 0.54 16.37 -32.65
C ASP A 125 -0.83 16.32 -33.37
N ALA A 126 -1.53 17.45 -33.42
CA ALA A 126 -2.84 17.57 -34.07
C ALA A 126 -2.81 17.55 -35.62
N LEU A 127 -1.62 17.38 -36.23
CA LEU A 127 -1.44 17.12 -37.66
C LEU A 127 -0.97 15.69 -37.97
N THR A 128 -0.67 14.87 -36.96
CA THR A 128 -0.47 13.43 -37.19
C THR A 128 -1.84 12.74 -37.36
N GLU A 129 -1.88 11.63 -38.09
CA GLU A 129 -3.12 10.84 -38.31
C GLU A 129 -3.77 10.36 -36.99
N THR A 130 -3.01 10.42 -35.89
CA THR A 130 -3.39 9.84 -34.60
C THR A 130 -3.37 10.84 -33.44
N GLY A 131 -3.18 12.14 -33.72
CA GLY A 131 -3.33 13.23 -32.75
C GLY A 131 -2.20 13.37 -31.71
N ASP A 132 -1.08 12.67 -31.91
CA ASP A 132 0.07 12.60 -31.00
C ASP A 132 1.33 12.09 -31.76
N GLY A 133 2.51 12.22 -31.15
CA GLY A 133 3.79 11.76 -31.70
C GLY A 133 4.39 12.68 -32.76
N GLY A 134 3.93 13.93 -32.84
CA GLY A 134 4.43 14.94 -33.76
C GLY A 134 5.78 15.51 -33.33
N VAL A 135 6.63 15.83 -34.31
CA VAL A 135 7.91 16.51 -34.13
C VAL A 135 7.95 17.71 -35.07
N CYS A 136 8.35 18.87 -34.55
CA CYS A 136 8.54 20.07 -35.34
C CYS A 136 9.97 20.10 -35.90
N TYR A 137 10.14 19.55 -37.09
CA TYR A 137 11.41 19.54 -37.79
C TYR A 137 11.78 20.95 -38.27
N THR A 138 12.70 21.58 -37.54
CA THR A 138 13.24 22.91 -37.88
C THR A 138 14.51 22.85 -38.74
N GLY A 139 14.91 21.66 -39.22
CA GLY A 139 16.13 21.48 -40.03
C GLY A 139 16.04 22.08 -41.44
N GLY A 140 14.84 22.20 -42.02
CA GLY A 140 14.57 23.01 -43.21
C GLY A 140 15.17 22.48 -44.52
N GLU A 141 15.50 21.18 -44.56
CA GLU A 141 15.18 20.36 -45.74
C GLU A 141 13.64 20.24 -45.82
N VAL A 142 13.07 19.88 -46.97
CA VAL A 142 11.65 19.47 -47.05
C VAL A 142 11.57 17.95 -47.02
N VAL A 143 10.64 17.38 -46.27
CA VAL A 143 10.39 15.92 -46.23
C VAL A 143 9.05 15.57 -46.87
N LYS A 144 8.02 16.38 -46.60
CA LYS A 144 6.66 16.38 -47.14
C LYS A 144 6.28 17.81 -47.55
N GLN A 145 6.19 18.73 -46.59
CA GLN A 145 5.79 20.13 -46.78
C GLN A 145 6.46 21.04 -45.72
N ASN A 146 7.42 21.86 -46.15
CA ASN A 146 8.21 22.76 -45.28
C ASN A 146 7.76 24.21 -45.46
N HIS A 147 7.44 24.88 -44.34
CA HIS A 147 7.11 26.30 -44.32
C HIS A 147 8.22 27.11 -43.65
N GLN A 148 8.66 28.19 -44.30
CA GLN A 148 9.69 29.09 -43.80
C GLN A 148 9.17 30.54 -43.72
N MET A 149 9.48 31.20 -42.60
CA MET A 149 9.28 32.64 -42.39
C MET A 149 10.65 33.32 -42.31
N CYS A 150 10.82 34.39 -43.08
CA CYS A 150 12.09 35.09 -43.25
C CYS A 150 11.94 36.61 -43.04
N GLU A 151 12.91 37.21 -42.37
CA GLU A 151 13.11 38.66 -42.36
C GLU A 151 14.13 39.07 -43.43
N VAL A 152 13.91 40.18 -44.13
CA VAL A 152 14.85 40.70 -45.13
C VAL A 152 15.99 41.45 -44.45
N THR A 153 17.23 41.10 -44.78
CA THR A 153 18.45 41.60 -44.14
C THR A 153 19.25 42.58 -45.00
N ASN A 154 18.96 42.68 -46.30
CA ASN A 154 19.51 43.72 -47.19
C ASN A 154 19.28 45.10 -46.59
N LYS A 155 20.37 45.77 -46.18
CA LYS A 155 20.28 47.08 -45.51
C LYS A 155 19.60 48.12 -46.40
N ALA A 156 19.92 48.14 -47.69
CA ALA A 156 19.39 49.10 -48.63
C ALA A 156 17.88 48.92 -48.90
N ILE A 157 17.36 47.68 -48.90
CA ILE A 157 15.91 47.41 -48.99
C ILE A 157 15.19 47.93 -47.74
N ARG A 158 15.77 47.74 -46.55
CA ARG A 158 15.22 48.30 -45.30
C ARG A 158 15.28 49.84 -45.27
N ASP A 159 16.39 50.43 -45.70
CA ASP A 159 16.57 51.90 -45.76
C ASP A 159 15.59 52.55 -46.76
N LEU A 160 15.21 51.85 -47.85
CA LEU A 160 14.16 52.30 -48.78
C LEU A 160 12.76 52.28 -48.14
N LEU A 161 12.43 51.21 -47.43
CA LEU A 161 11.11 50.98 -46.80
C LEU A 161 10.92 51.69 -45.45
N LYS A 162 12.00 52.21 -44.85
CA LYS A 162 12.04 53.07 -43.65
C LYS A 162 11.47 52.41 -42.40
N GLU A 163 10.21 52.69 -42.06
CA GLU A 163 9.51 52.16 -40.89
C GLU A 163 8.75 50.87 -41.23
N GLN A 164 8.53 50.59 -42.52
CA GLN A 164 7.83 49.39 -42.96
C GLN A 164 8.71 48.16 -42.87
N ILE A 165 8.12 47.01 -42.54
CA ILE A 165 8.84 45.76 -42.27
C ILE A 165 8.78 44.83 -43.50
N PRO A 166 9.88 44.64 -44.26
CA PRO A 166 9.96 43.64 -45.31
C PRO A 166 10.16 42.23 -44.75
N GLN A 167 9.29 41.31 -45.16
CA GLN A 167 9.32 39.89 -44.78
C GLN A 167 9.10 39.01 -46.01
N VAL A 168 9.54 37.75 -45.94
CA VAL A 168 9.37 36.75 -46.99
C VAL A 168 8.82 35.47 -46.39
N THR A 169 7.89 34.82 -47.08
CA THR A 169 7.56 33.40 -46.88
C THR A 169 8.16 32.57 -47.99
N PHE A 170 8.67 31.39 -47.63
CA PHE A 170 9.11 30.39 -48.59
C PHE A 170 8.52 29.04 -48.18
N THR A 171 7.70 28.44 -49.04
CA THR A 171 7.07 27.13 -48.82
C THR A 171 7.51 26.17 -49.91
N CYS A 172 7.71 24.88 -49.59
CA CYS A 172 8.00 23.84 -50.58
C CYS A 172 7.27 22.54 -50.25
N LYS A 173 6.87 21.79 -51.28
CA LYS A 173 6.29 20.44 -51.16
C LYS A 173 7.14 19.40 -51.91
N LYS A 174 7.47 18.29 -51.26
CA LYS A 174 8.37 17.26 -51.84
C LYS A 174 7.70 16.38 -52.89
N GLU A 175 6.41 16.08 -52.72
CA GLU A 175 5.67 15.21 -53.65
C GLU A 175 5.31 15.93 -54.97
N GLU A 176 5.01 17.23 -54.90
CA GLU A 176 4.62 18.04 -56.07
C GLU A 176 5.85 18.59 -56.83
N GLN A 177 7.02 18.72 -56.17
CA GLN A 177 8.24 19.37 -56.70
C GLN A 177 8.06 20.88 -56.99
N GLU A 178 7.22 21.52 -56.17
CA GLU A 178 6.83 22.92 -56.27
C GLU A 178 7.22 23.69 -55.01
N CYS A 179 7.57 24.97 -55.18
CA CYS A 179 7.87 25.90 -54.09
C CYS A 179 7.28 27.29 -54.38
N ASP A 180 6.86 28.00 -53.34
CA ASP A 180 6.32 29.37 -53.43
C ASP A 180 7.19 30.34 -52.63
N PHE A 181 7.57 31.45 -53.26
CA PHE A 181 8.26 32.59 -52.67
C PHE A 181 7.31 33.80 -52.66
N GLN A 182 7.03 34.38 -51.50
CA GLN A 182 6.08 35.49 -51.38
C GLN A 182 6.70 36.65 -50.60
N PHE A 183 6.59 37.88 -51.13
CA PHE A 183 7.19 39.08 -50.54
C PHE A 183 6.12 39.95 -49.87
N TRP A 184 6.40 40.38 -48.63
CA TRP A 184 5.47 41.08 -47.76
C TRP A 184 6.08 42.39 -47.26
N VAL A 185 5.25 43.43 -47.15
CA VAL A 185 5.57 44.68 -46.47
C VAL A 185 4.48 44.94 -45.44
N ASP A 186 4.84 45.11 -44.17
CA ASP A 186 3.88 45.28 -43.04
C ASP A 186 2.81 44.17 -42.99
N GLN A 187 3.23 42.93 -43.26
CA GLN A 187 2.35 41.75 -43.40
C GLN A 187 1.24 41.89 -44.46
N ARG A 188 1.34 42.86 -45.37
CA ARG A 188 0.59 42.89 -46.64
C ARG A 188 1.46 42.31 -47.74
N GLU A 189 0.96 41.25 -48.37
CA GLU A 189 1.59 40.66 -49.54
C GLU A 189 1.67 41.70 -50.67
N SER A 190 2.81 41.71 -51.36
CA SER A 190 3.16 42.64 -52.43
C SER A 190 3.15 41.91 -53.77
N PHE A 191 4.05 40.94 -53.92
CA PHE A 191 4.10 40.03 -55.06
C PHE A 191 4.44 38.62 -54.57
N MET A 192 4.11 37.61 -55.38
CA MET A 192 4.51 36.24 -55.13
C MET A 192 4.97 35.55 -56.41
N CYS A 193 5.77 34.51 -56.24
CA CYS A 193 6.41 33.75 -57.29
C CYS A 193 6.26 32.27 -57.00
N HIS A 194 5.79 31.52 -57.99
CA HIS A 194 5.66 30.07 -57.95
C HIS A 194 6.79 29.43 -58.78
N LEU A 195 7.43 28.42 -58.20
CA LEU A 195 8.62 27.76 -58.72
C LEU A 195 8.32 26.28 -58.95
N THR A 196 8.71 25.77 -60.12
CA THR A 196 8.44 24.38 -60.53
C THR A 196 9.70 23.69 -61.08
N ASP A 197 9.64 22.36 -61.15
CA ASP A 197 10.81 21.47 -61.30
C ASP A 197 11.88 21.76 -60.22
N CYS A 198 11.48 21.79 -58.95
CA CYS A 198 12.36 22.08 -57.82
C CYS A 198 13.03 20.81 -57.27
N ASP A 199 14.37 20.83 -57.17
CA ASP A 199 15.16 19.86 -56.41
C ASP A 199 15.63 20.46 -55.07
N SER A 200 15.64 19.65 -54.02
CA SER A 200 15.95 20.07 -52.64
C SER A 200 17.08 19.22 -52.05
N THR A 201 18.18 19.86 -51.70
CA THR A 201 19.37 19.19 -51.14
C THR A 201 19.74 19.74 -49.77
N ALA A 202 20.27 18.88 -48.90
CA ALA A 202 20.77 19.23 -47.59
C ALA A 202 22.18 18.65 -47.38
N ASP A 203 23.11 19.49 -46.94
CA ASP A 203 24.42 19.10 -46.44
C ASP A 203 24.46 19.34 -44.93
N LEU A 204 24.47 18.24 -44.18
CA LEU A 204 24.35 18.18 -42.72
C LEU A 204 25.66 17.61 -42.16
N ASP A 205 26.62 18.48 -41.84
CA ASP A 205 27.92 18.08 -41.30
C ASP A 205 27.73 17.33 -39.96
N PRO A 206 28.06 16.02 -39.86
CA PRO A 206 27.88 15.26 -38.63
C PRO A 206 28.83 15.69 -37.49
N SER A 207 29.78 16.60 -37.75
CA SER A 207 30.56 17.29 -36.72
C SER A 207 29.91 18.58 -36.19
N GLY A 208 28.72 18.94 -36.70
CA GLY A 208 27.85 19.99 -36.18
C GLY A 208 28.37 21.42 -36.42
N ARG A 209 29.23 21.64 -37.43
CA ARG A 209 29.87 22.95 -37.66
C ARG A 209 29.09 23.87 -38.58
N LYS A 210 28.38 23.31 -39.55
CA LYS A 210 27.55 24.04 -40.52
C LYS A 210 26.50 23.10 -41.10
N ASN A 211 25.26 23.54 -41.08
CA ASN A 211 24.18 22.91 -41.86
C ASN A 211 23.88 23.85 -43.04
N SER A 212 23.68 23.30 -44.24
CA SER A 212 23.20 24.08 -45.38
C SER A 212 22.12 23.33 -46.15
N THR A 213 21.10 24.05 -46.59
CA THR A 213 20.04 23.53 -47.45
C THR A 213 19.93 24.39 -48.71
N SER A 214 19.70 23.75 -49.86
CA SER A 214 19.66 24.40 -51.17
C SER A 214 18.50 23.87 -51.97
N TYR A 215 17.58 24.76 -52.33
CA TYR A 215 16.50 24.50 -53.27
C TYR A 215 16.88 25.11 -54.63
N ASN A 216 16.78 24.33 -55.69
CA ASN A 216 17.12 24.75 -57.06
C ASN A 216 15.93 24.42 -57.98
N CYS A 217 15.30 25.43 -58.57
CA CYS A 217 14.11 25.26 -59.40
C CYS A 217 14.38 25.75 -60.83
N ASN A 218 14.01 24.94 -61.81
CA ASN A 218 14.32 25.22 -63.22
C ASN A 218 13.41 26.30 -63.82
N LYS A 219 12.19 26.47 -63.29
CA LYS A 219 11.23 27.49 -63.73
C LYS A 219 10.72 28.31 -62.55
N ILE A 220 10.36 29.56 -62.84
CA ILE A 220 9.69 30.49 -61.92
C ILE A 220 8.68 31.34 -62.70
N SER A 221 7.58 31.73 -62.07
CA SER A 221 6.58 32.66 -62.60
C SER A 221 6.10 33.55 -61.46
N CYS A 222 6.05 34.87 -61.68
CA CYS A 222 5.74 35.85 -60.63
C CYS A 222 4.53 36.73 -60.99
N GLU A 223 3.70 37.03 -59.99
CA GLU A 223 2.55 37.95 -60.12
C GLU A 223 2.62 39.05 -59.05
N CYS A 224 2.37 40.30 -59.47
CA CYS A 224 2.22 41.46 -58.59
C CYS A 224 0.75 41.59 -58.15
N ILE A 225 0.48 41.85 -56.88
CA ILE A 225 -0.87 42.13 -56.38
C ILE A 225 -1.16 43.63 -56.54
N PRO A 226 -2.18 44.06 -57.32
CA PRO A 226 -2.45 45.48 -57.54
C PRO A 226 -2.75 46.27 -56.26
N ASP A 227 -2.45 47.58 -56.31
CA ASP A 227 -2.61 48.53 -55.20
C ASP A 227 -1.82 48.12 -53.92
N ARG A 228 -0.63 47.55 -54.11
CA ARG A 228 0.31 47.20 -53.02
C ARG A 228 1.66 47.86 -53.20
N MET A 229 2.40 48.01 -52.10
CA MET A 229 3.80 48.42 -52.11
C MET A 229 4.58 47.57 -53.12
N LEU A 230 5.38 48.21 -53.98
CA LEU A 230 6.09 47.60 -55.11
C LEU A 230 5.20 47.15 -56.31
N CYS A 231 3.88 47.26 -56.20
CA CYS A 231 2.88 46.86 -57.21
C CYS A 231 1.78 47.96 -57.35
N GLY A 232 2.21 49.18 -57.66
CA GLY A 232 1.32 50.30 -57.99
C GLY A 232 0.78 51.15 -56.83
N GLU A 233 1.03 50.81 -55.56
CA GLU A 233 0.58 51.66 -54.43
C GLU A 233 1.22 53.06 -54.48
N ASN A 234 0.40 54.10 -54.30
CA ASN A 234 0.79 55.50 -54.54
C ASN A 234 1.99 55.94 -53.70
N GLY A 235 3.12 56.21 -54.37
CA GLY A 235 4.39 56.60 -53.74
C GLY A 235 5.40 55.47 -53.62
N SER A 236 5.06 54.25 -54.06
CA SER A 236 5.99 53.13 -54.22
C SER A 236 6.57 53.05 -55.65
N VAL A 237 7.60 52.22 -55.85
CA VAL A 237 8.17 51.92 -57.18
C VAL A 237 7.52 50.65 -57.71
N ASP A 238 6.70 50.76 -58.76
CA ASP A 238 6.04 49.61 -59.38
C ASP A 238 7.05 48.74 -60.17
N ILE A 239 7.08 47.44 -59.87
CA ILE A 239 7.90 46.43 -60.55
C ILE A 239 7.05 45.34 -61.24
N GLY A 240 5.73 45.49 -61.35
CA GLY A 240 4.84 44.47 -61.91
C GLY A 240 5.19 44.05 -63.33
N ASP A 241 5.45 45.01 -64.23
CA ASP A 241 5.89 44.74 -65.60
C ASP A 241 7.25 44.02 -65.66
N PHE A 242 8.14 44.26 -64.71
CA PHE A 242 9.43 43.57 -64.61
C PHE A 242 9.24 42.11 -64.17
N LEU A 243 8.47 41.88 -63.10
CA LEU A 243 8.17 40.54 -62.58
C LEU A 243 7.49 39.65 -63.62
N LEU A 244 6.57 40.18 -64.42
CA LEU A 244 5.82 39.42 -65.42
C LEU A 244 6.62 39.10 -66.70
N ASN A 245 7.55 39.97 -67.12
CA ASN A 245 8.21 39.84 -68.42
C ASN A 245 9.65 39.32 -68.35
N MET A 246 10.40 39.71 -67.32
CA MET A 246 11.85 39.45 -67.20
C MET A 246 12.17 38.19 -66.39
N ILE A 247 11.47 37.97 -65.27
CA ILE A 247 11.73 36.84 -64.37
C ILE A 247 11.32 35.52 -65.04
N ARG A 248 12.29 34.62 -65.22
CA ARG A 248 12.08 33.33 -65.92
C ARG A 248 12.91 32.18 -65.34
N GLY A 249 13.92 32.48 -64.52
CA GLY A 249 14.76 31.50 -63.86
C GLY A 249 15.97 31.03 -64.70
N PRO A 250 16.71 30.02 -64.21
CA PRO A 250 16.45 29.24 -62.99
C PRO A 250 16.61 30.08 -61.71
N ALA A 251 15.97 29.64 -60.63
CA ALA A 251 16.03 30.31 -59.33
C ALA A 251 16.56 29.37 -58.24
N SER A 252 17.32 29.89 -57.26
CA SER A 252 17.77 29.14 -56.09
C SER A 252 17.45 29.83 -54.77
N PHE A 253 17.23 29.03 -53.73
CA PHE A 253 17.07 29.45 -52.34
C PHE A 253 18.03 28.65 -51.47
N GLU A 254 19.10 29.31 -51.01
CA GLU A 254 20.22 28.69 -50.29
C GLU A 254 20.28 29.18 -48.85
N CYS A 255 20.10 28.29 -47.87
CA CYS A 255 20.22 28.58 -46.45
C CYS A 255 21.51 28.02 -45.85
N ASN A 256 22.15 28.79 -44.97
CA ASN A 256 23.34 28.42 -44.23
C ASN A 256 23.12 28.68 -42.73
N GLN A 257 23.37 27.69 -41.88
CA GLN A 257 23.22 27.80 -40.43
C GLN A 257 24.53 27.52 -39.71
N LEU A 258 24.88 28.40 -38.77
CA LEU A 258 25.95 28.20 -37.79
C LEU A 258 25.34 27.85 -36.42
N PRO A 259 26.06 27.11 -35.55
CA PRO A 259 25.53 26.70 -34.25
C PRO A 259 25.11 27.89 -33.38
N GLY A 260 23.82 27.95 -33.02
CA GLY A 260 23.24 29.02 -32.21
C GLY A 260 22.83 30.29 -32.97
N GLU A 261 22.98 30.34 -34.30
CA GLU A 261 22.46 31.43 -35.14
C GLU A 261 21.18 31.04 -35.89
N LEU A 262 20.39 32.05 -36.26
CA LEU A 262 19.31 31.93 -37.26
C LEU A 262 19.91 31.59 -38.64
N LYS A 263 19.12 30.91 -39.49
CA LYS A 263 19.57 30.53 -40.83
C LYS A 263 19.72 31.78 -41.70
N LYS A 264 20.94 32.01 -42.20
CA LYS A 264 21.24 33.08 -43.17
C LYS A 264 21.03 32.51 -44.56
N CYS A 265 19.99 32.99 -45.24
CA CYS A 265 19.54 32.47 -46.52
C CYS A 265 19.68 33.51 -47.64
N ALA A 266 19.74 33.07 -48.88
CA ALA A 266 19.77 33.92 -50.05
C ALA A 266 18.83 33.38 -51.13
N PHE A 267 17.92 34.22 -51.62
CA PHE A 267 17.13 33.95 -52.81
C PHE A 267 17.78 34.62 -54.03
N LYS A 268 17.94 33.86 -55.11
CA LYS A 268 18.68 34.25 -56.32
C LYS A 268 17.85 33.94 -57.56
N GLU A 269 17.70 34.94 -58.43
CA GLU A 269 17.22 34.78 -59.81
C GLU A 269 18.03 35.77 -60.68
N PRO A 270 18.46 35.42 -61.91
CA PRO A 270 19.43 36.24 -62.66
C PRO A 270 19.05 37.71 -62.84
N GLU A 271 17.83 38.01 -63.27
CA GLU A 271 17.40 39.38 -63.53
C GLU A 271 17.01 40.10 -62.23
N MET A 272 16.43 39.38 -61.26
CA MET A 272 16.21 39.93 -59.91
C MET A 272 17.53 40.35 -59.26
N ASN A 273 18.59 39.55 -59.40
CA ASN A 273 19.92 39.88 -58.89
C ASN A 273 20.54 41.07 -59.62
N ASN A 274 20.33 41.20 -60.95
CA ASN A 274 20.75 42.39 -61.71
C ASN A 274 20.06 43.65 -61.15
N LEU A 275 18.73 43.62 -60.96
CA LEU A 275 17.95 44.73 -60.42
C LEU A 275 18.42 45.13 -59.01
N ILE A 276 18.71 44.15 -58.14
CA ILE A 276 19.19 44.39 -56.78
C ILE A 276 20.62 44.92 -56.78
N SER A 277 21.49 44.42 -57.65
CA SER A 277 22.86 44.93 -57.82
C SER A 277 22.85 46.39 -58.27
N ASP A 278 22.07 46.72 -59.29
CA ASP A 278 22.06 48.06 -59.91
C ASP A 278 21.37 49.13 -59.05
N ILE A 279 20.36 48.76 -58.25
CA ILE A 279 19.64 49.71 -57.37
C ILE A 279 20.23 49.76 -55.95
N PHE A 280 20.66 48.62 -55.41
CA PHE A 280 20.99 48.47 -53.98
C PHE A 280 22.45 48.06 -53.70
N GLY A 281 23.18 47.52 -54.68
CA GLY A 281 24.57 47.08 -54.54
C GLY A 281 24.75 45.73 -53.82
N ASP A 282 23.66 45.03 -53.50
CA ASP A 282 23.67 43.67 -52.96
C ASP A 282 23.59 42.64 -54.11
N SER A 283 24.12 41.43 -53.91
CA SER A 283 24.18 40.40 -54.97
C SER A 283 22.91 39.57 -55.15
N SER A 284 21.97 39.65 -54.20
CA SER A 284 20.79 38.79 -54.07
C SER A 284 19.88 39.27 -52.91
N ILE A 285 18.68 38.71 -52.78
CA ILE A 285 17.85 38.94 -51.58
C ILE A 285 18.43 38.10 -50.43
N LEU A 286 19.00 38.77 -49.43
CA LEU A 286 19.60 38.19 -48.24
C LEU A 286 18.58 38.17 -47.09
N LEU A 287 18.38 37.01 -46.48
CA LEU A 287 17.30 36.71 -45.55
C LEU A 287 17.83 36.09 -44.25
N THR A 288 17.09 36.24 -43.16
CA THR A 288 17.22 35.39 -41.97
C THR A 288 15.92 34.65 -41.69
N CYS A 289 15.96 33.32 -41.74
CA CYS A 289 14.77 32.47 -41.77
C CYS A 289 14.65 31.50 -40.59
N GLY A 290 13.41 31.28 -40.15
CA GLY A 290 12.98 30.15 -39.35
C GLY A 290 12.10 29.22 -40.20
N SER A 291 12.43 27.94 -40.24
CA SER A 291 11.70 26.89 -40.97
C SER A 291 11.06 25.91 -40.00
N GLY A 292 9.88 25.39 -40.31
CA GLY A 292 9.19 24.39 -39.52
C GLY A 292 8.32 23.47 -40.38
N GLU A 293 8.43 22.18 -40.13
CA GLU A 293 7.69 21.11 -40.78
C GLU A 293 7.25 20.07 -39.73
N CYS A 294 6.02 19.54 -39.85
CA CYS A 294 5.49 18.57 -38.91
C CYS A 294 5.64 17.13 -39.41
N LEU A 295 6.41 16.31 -38.68
CA LEU A 295 6.77 14.94 -39.04
C LEU A 295 6.58 13.99 -37.86
N TYR A 296 6.50 12.68 -38.11
CA TYR A 296 6.79 11.70 -37.04
C TYR A 296 8.29 11.66 -36.75
N HIS A 297 8.70 11.36 -35.51
CA HIS A 297 10.12 11.23 -35.13
C HIS A 297 10.91 10.25 -36.05
N THR A 298 10.26 9.24 -36.59
CA THR A 298 10.86 8.24 -37.51
C THR A 298 11.10 8.76 -38.93
N GLU A 299 10.53 9.91 -39.29
CA GLU A 299 10.63 10.53 -40.62
C GLU A 299 11.65 11.69 -40.65
N VAL A 300 12.22 12.06 -39.50
CA VAL A 300 13.19 13.16 -39.37
C VAL A 300 14.50 12.81 -40.11
N PRO A 301 15.01 13.70 -41.00
CA PRO A 301 16.27 13.47 -41.71
C PRO A 301 17.44 13.21 -40.76
N GLY A 302 18.17 12.12 -41.02
CA GLY A 302 19.23 11.61 -40.15
C GLY A 302 18.78 10.57 -39.11
N TYR A 303 17.48 10.27 -39.00
CA TYR A 303 17.02 9.13 -38.20
C TYR A 303 17.55 7.80 -38.77
N ALA A 304 18.13 6.96 -37.91
CA ALA A 304 18.60 5.63 -38.25
C ALA A 304 17.89 4.59 -37.37
N PRO A 305 17.11 3.65 -37.93
CA PRO A 305 16.29 2.74 -37.14
C PRO A 305 17.16 1.82 -36.27
N THR A 306 16.86 1.79 -34.97
CA THR A 306 17.62 1.06 -33.95
C THR A 306 17.36 -0.44 -34.01
N VAL A 307 17.98 -1.14 -34.96
CA VAL A 307 17.85 -2.61 -35.10
C VAL A 307 18.34 -3.30 -33.81
N PRO A 308 17.48 -4.06 -33.08
CA PRO A 308 17.86 -4.70 -31.84
C PRO A 308 18.86 -5.84 -32.09
N LYS A 309 19.99 -5.82 -31.37
CA LYS A 309 21.09 -6.79 -31.54
C LYS A 309 21.15 -7.74 -30.35
N ILE A 310 20.78 -9.01 -30.59
CA ILE A 310 20.76 -10.06 -29.57
C ILE A 310 22.19 -10.46 -29.19
N ASN A 311 22.72 -9.84 -28.13
CA ASN A 311 24.05 -10.11 -27.61
C ASN A 311 24.06 -11.41 -26.77
N THR A 312 24.15 -12.56 -27.43
CA THR A 312 24.25 -13.88 -26.76
C THR A 312 25.30 -14.01 -25.64
N PRO A 313 26.52 -13.43 -25.71
CA PRO A 313 27.44 -13.46 -24.56
C PRO A 313 26.97 -12.58 -23.38
N LEU A 314 26.22 -11.50 -23.63
CA LEU A 314 25.63 -10.67 -22.58
C LEU A 314 24.52 -11.44 -21.85
N ILE A 315 23.65 -12.13 -22.59
CA ILE A 315 22.60 -13.01 -22.04
C ILE A 315 23.23 -14.07 -21.12
N ALA A 316 24.24 -14.80 -21.61
CA ALA A 316 24.93 -15.82 -20.83
C ALA A 316 25.61 -15.21 -19.57
N GLY A 317 26.24 -14.04 -19.71
CA GLY A 317 26.87 -13.31 -18.61
C GLY A 317 25.87 -12.86 -17.53
N VAL A 318 24.70 -12.36 -17.90
CA VAL A 318 23.68 -11.92 -16.93
C VAL A 318 23.00 -13.10 -16.25
N ILE A 319 22.66 -14.17 -16.98
CA ILE A 319 22.11 -15.40 -16.37
C ILE A 319 23.12 -16.01 -15.39
N ALA A 320 24.41 -16.07 -15.76
CA ALA A 320 25.48 -16.50 -14.86
C ALA A 320 25.62 -15.57 -13.65
N GLY A 321 25.56 -14.25 -13.85
CA GLY A 321 25.61 -13.24 -12.77
C GLY A 321 24.46 -13.36 -11.77
N CYS A 322 23.22 -13.50 -12.24
CA CYS A 322 22.05 -13.71 -11.39
C CYS A 322 22.09 -15.06 -10.67
N SER A 323 22.60 -16.11 -11.32
CA SER A 323 22.81 -17.43 -10.70
C SER A 323 23.90 -17.39 -9.63
N LEU A 324 25.01 -16.70 -9.89
CA LEU A 324 26.07 -16.45 -8.91
C LEU A 324 25.58 -15.57 -7.75
N PHE A 325 24.70 -14.60 -8.00
CA PHE A 325 24.04 -13.83 -6.94
C PHE A 325 23.16 -14.72 -6.06
N LEU A 326 22.34 -15.60 -6.65
CA LEU A 326 21.55 -16.57 -5.88
C LEU A 326 22.46 -17.49 -5.03
N VAL A 327 23.56 -18.00 -5.61
CA VAL A 327 24.55 -18.81 -4.89
C VAL A 327 25.25 -18.01 -3.79
N ALA A 328 25.59 -16.73 -4.02
CA ALA A 328 26.17 -15.85 -3.01
C ALA A 328 25.18 -15.51 -1.88
N VAL A 329 23.88 -15.38 -2.19
CA VAL A 329 22.81 -15.26 -1.19
C VAL A 329 22.66 -16.57 -0.40
N ILE A 330 22.74 -17.74 -1.03
CA ILE A 330 22.70 -19.05 -0.35
C ILE A 330 23.92 -19.23 0.56
N LEU A 331 25.13 -19.00 0.05
CA LEU A 331 26.37 -19.11 0.83
C LEU A 331 26.44 -18.03 1.92
N GLY A 332 25.94 -16.82 1.67
CA GLY A 332 25.79 -15.76 2.65
C GLY A 332 24.80 -16.11 3.76
N THR A 333 23.61 -16.60 3.40
CA THR A 333 22.56 -17.06 4.34
C THR A 333 22.95 -18.32 5.11
N TRP A 334 23.89 -19.10 4.61
CA TRP A 334 24.53 -20.20 5.35
C TRP A 334 25.65 -19.70 6.27
N TYR A 335 26.53 -18.83 5.78
CA TYR A 335 27.72 -18.34 6.50
C TYR A 335 27.38 -17.41 7.66
N LEU A 336 26.53 -16.40 7.46
CA LEU A 336 26.10 -15.48 8.52
C LEU A 336 25.16 -16.17 9.54
N SER A 337 24.61 -17.35 9.21
CA SER A 337 23.76 -18.17 10.09
C SER A 337 24.62 -19.06 10.99
N ARG A 338 25.72 -19.61 10.44
CA ARG A 338 26.74 -20.34 11.21
C ARG A 338 27.69 -19.42 12.00
N ARG A 339 27.81 -18.13 11.63
CA ARG A 339 28.51 -17.12 12.45
C ARG A 339 27.74 -16.84 13.75
N LYS A 340 28.09 -17.55 14.82
CA LYS A 340 27.98 -16.96 16.17
C LYS A 340 28.89 -15.72 16.21
N PHE A 341 28.28 -14.52 16.18
CA PHE A 341 28.99 -13.27 16.45
C PHE A 341 29.46 -13.29 17.91
N ARG A 342 30.69 -13.76 18.15
CA ARG A 342 31.43 -13.46 19.38
C ARG A 342 31.69 -11.95 19.39
N TYR A 343 30.94 -11.23 20.22
CA TYR A 343 31.38 -9.92 20.68
C TYR A 343 32.71 -10.10 21.46
N GLY A 344 33.56 -9.07 21.42
CA GLY A 344 34.87 -9.12 22.05
C GLY A 344 34.80 -9.19 23.59
N PRO A 345 35.95 -9.31 24.28
CA PRO A 345 35.98 -9.16 25.72
C PRO A 345 35.36 -7.81 26.12
N ILE A 346 34.43 -7.84 27.06
CA ILE A 346 33.71 -6.65 27.53
C ILE A 346 34.67 -5.83 28.37
N GLN A 347 35.01 -4.64 27.88
CA GLN A 347 35.70 -3.63 28.67
C GLN A 347 34.60 -2.81 29.36
N LEU A 348 34.47 -2.98 30.67
CA LEU A 348 33.61 -2.15 31.51
C LEU A 348 34.27 -0.78 31.70
N ASP A 349 33.45 0.26 31.73
CA ASP A 349 33.86 1.64 32.00
C ASP A 349 33.21 2.06 33.32
N ASP A 350 33.97 2.60 34.26
CA ASP A 350 33.57 2.67 35.68
C ASP A 350 32.30 3.51 35.92
N SER A 351 31.91 4.37 34.96
CA SER A 351 30.65 5.13 35.00
C SER A 351 29.39 4.30 34.75
N ASP A 352 29.46 3.15 34.07
CA ASP A 352 28.29 2.28 33.83
C ASP A 352 27.85 1.58 35.14
N ASP A 353 28.76 1.44 36.12
CA ASP A 353 28.57 0.69 37.36
C ASP A 353 27.62 1.40 38.36
N GLU A 354 27.59 2.74 38.38
CA GLU A 354 26.57 3.50 39.13
C GLU A 354 25.17 3.36 38.49
N ALA A 355 25.09 3.35 37.15
CA ALA A 355 23.82 3.16 36.45
C ALA A 355 23.25 1.74 36.63
N ILE A 356 24.12 0.73 36.82
CA ILE A 356 23.74 -0.63 37.19
C ILE A 356 23.19 -0.66 38.63
N LYS A 357 23.90 -0.07 39.60
CA LYS A 357 23.44 0.02 41.01
C LYS A 357 22.11 0.79 41.14
N LEU A 358 21.90 1.85 40.35
CA LEU A 358 20.64 2.60 40.33
C LEU A 358 19.43 1.79 39.78
N MET A 359 19.69 0.59 39.21
CA MET A 359 18.66 -0.33 38.69
C MET A 359 18.68 -1.73 39.33
N SER A 360 19.63 -2.07 40.20
CA SER A 360 19.56 -3.30 41.01
C SER A 360 18.46 -3.18 42.07
N ASP A 361 18.38 -2.02 42.70
CA ASP A 361 17.61 -1.75 43.91
C ASP A 361 16.24 -1.19 43.56
N HIS A 362 15.34 -2.07 43.09
CA HIS A 362 13.91 -1.75 43.07
C HIS A 362 13.44 -1.56 44.53
N LYS A 363 12.73 -0.46 44.81
CA LYS A 363 12.14 -0.27 46.15
C LYS A 363 11.03 -1.32 46.37
N PRO A 364 11.01 -2.05 47.49
CA PRO A 364 9.86 -2.85 47.88
C PRO A 364 8.58 -2.00 47.93
N ALA A 365 7.48 -2.51 47.36
CA ALA A 365 6.22 -1.77 47.21
C ALA A 365 5.00 -2.64 47.53
N SER A 366 4.37 -2.43 48.69
CA SER A 366 3.05 -3.03 48.97
C SER A 366 1.97 -2.34 48.16
N LEU A 367 0.99 -3.12 47.72
CA LEU A 367 -0.19 -2.64 47.01
C LEU A 367 -1.42 -2.87 47.88
N TYR A 368 -2.22 -1.82 48.06
CA TYR A 368 -3.50 -1.86 48.76
C TYR A 368 -4.59 -1.32 47.84
N PHE A 369 -5.80 -1.88 47.93
CA PHE A 369 -6.93 -1.45 47.12
C PHE A 369 -8.24 -1.60 47.88
N GLU A 370 -9.13 -0.64 47.70
CA GLU A 370 -10.36 -0.49 48.49
C GLU A 370 -11.55 -0.12 47.60
N ASN A 371 -12.68 -0.80 47.81
CA ASN A 371 -13.95 -0.60 47.08
C ASN A 371 -13.81 -0.63 45.54
N VAL A 372 -12.96 -1.52 45.00
CA VAL A 372 -12.71 -1.61 43.56
C VAL A 372 -13.93 -2.18 42.84
N SER A 373 -14.46 -1.40 41.91
CA SER A 373 -15.63 -1.75 41.10
C SER A 373 -15.43 -1.36 39.63
N TYR A 374 -16.14 -2.06 38.73
CA TYR A 374 -15.99 -1.86 37.29
C TYR A 374 -17.31 -2.07 36.55
N ASN A 375 -17.76 -1.04 35.83
CA ASN A 375 -19.01 -1.04 35.07
C ASN A 375 -18.74 -0.88 33.57
N LEU A 376 -19.24 -1.82 32.76
CA LEU A 376 -19.11 -1.84 31.31
C LEU A 376 -20.50 -1.80 30.66
N ASN A 377 -20.79 -0.69 29.96
CA ASN A 377 -22.05 -0.46 29.25
C ASN A 377 -23.31 -0.61 30.13
N GLY A 378 -23.24 -0.23 31.40
CA GLY A 378 -24.34 -0.35 32.36
C GLY A 378 -24.42 -1.71 33.07
N LYS A 379 -23.57 -2.69 32.70
CA LYS A 379 -23.39 -3.92 33.48
C LYS A 379 -22.19 -3.78 34.41
N GLU A 380 -22.43 -3.94 35.70
CA GLU A 380 -21.38 -4.18 36.69
C GLU A 380 -20.72 -5.55 36.46
N ILE A 381 -19.39 -5.57 36.50
CA ILE A 381 -18.52 -6.73 36.24
C ILE A 381 -17.69 -7.08 37.47
N LEU A 382 -17.34 -6.08 38.29
CA LEU A 382 -16.66 -6.21 39.59
C LEU A 382 -17.34 -5.25 40.57
N SER A 383 -17.49 -5.66 41.83
CA SER A 383 -18.20 -4.89 42.87
C SER A 383 -17.49 -5.01 44.21
N GLY A 384 -17.16 -3.87 44.84
CA GLY A 384 -16.71 -3.79 46.23
C GLY A 384 -15.44 -4.56 46.59
N ILE A 385 -14.51 -4.77 45.66
CA ILE A 385 -13.32 -5.61 45.93
C ILE A 385 -12.30 -4.84 46.78
N GLN A 386 -11.88 -5.44 47.91
CA GLN A 386 -10.85 -4.92 48.82
C GLN A 386 -9.75 -5.95 49.10
N GLY A 387 -8.55 -5.48 49.45
CA GLY A 387 -7.41 -6.35 49.77
C GLY A 387 -6.05 -5.69 49.59
N MET A 388 -5.00 -6.50 49.74
CA MET A 388 -3.62 -6.06 49.67
C MET A 388 -2.63 -7.19 49.31
N ALA A 389 -1.41 -6.82 48.96
CA ALA A 389 -0.26 -7.71 48.77
C ALA A 389 1.04 -7.01 49.21
N HIS A 390 1.91 -7.69 49.96
CA HIS A 390 3.16 -7.14 50.48
C HIS A 390 4.41 -7.61 49.71
N PRO A 391 5.55 -6.89 49.82
CA PRO A 391 6.79 -7.29 49.15
C PRO A 391 7.39 -8.54 49.82
N GLY A 392 7.69 -9.56 49.01
CA GLY A 392 8.13 -10.86 49.51
C GLY A 392 7.04 -11.92 49.56
N GLU A 393 5.78 -11.56 49.32
CA GLU A 393 4.65 -12.49 49.26
C GLU A 393 4.27 -12.88 47.83
N LEU A 394 3.73 -14.09 47.70
CA LEU A 394 3.09 -14.60 46.50
C LEU A 394 1.56 -14.59 46.69
N THR A 395 0.87 -13.67 46.01
CA THR A 395 -0.60 -13.48 46.11
C THR A 395 -1.32 -14.08 44.90
N ALA A 396 -2.16 -15.09 45.15
CA ALA A 396 -2.95 -15.76 44.11
C ALA A 396 -4.38 -15.23 44.02
N ILE A 397 -4.88 -14.99 42.80
CA ILE A 397 -6.27 -14.64 42.50
C ILE A 397 -6.97 -15.86 41.88
N MET A 398 -7.97 -16.39 42.57
CA MET A 398 -8.68 -17.63 42.25
C MET A 398 -10.19 -17.39 42.10
N GLY A 399 -10.90 -18.40 41.59
CA GLY A 399 -12.35 -18.38 41.39
C GLY A 399 -12.75 -19.07 40.09
N ALA A 400 -14.03 -19.36 39.93
CA ALA A 400 -14.58 -20.01 38.74
C ALA A 400 -14.30 -19.28 37.41
N SER A 401 -14.54 -19.96 36.29
CA SER A 401 -14.48 -19.31 34.96
C SER A 401 -15.57 -18.23 34.86
N GLY A 402 -15.21 -17.07 34.29
CA GLY A 402 -16.09 -15.90 34.23
C GLY A 402 -16.21 -15.08 35.52
N ALA A 403 -15.60 -15.49 36.65
CA ALA A 403 -15.73 -14.81 37.95
C ALA A 403 -15.04 -13.43 38.08
N GLY A 404 -14.47 -12.89 37.00
CA GLY A 404 -13.86 -11.55 36.97
C GLY A 404 -12.32 -11.50 37.04
N LYS A 405 -11.65 -12.60 37.43
CA LYS A 405 -10.19 -12.73 37.65
C LYS A 405 -9.29 -11.81 36.79
N THR A 406 -9.18 -12.07 35.48
CA THR A 406 -8.35 -11.30 34.54
C THR A 406 -8.79 -9.84 34.41
N THR A 407 -10.09 -9.55 34.51
CA THR A 407 -10.60 -8.16 34.47
C THR A 407 -10.13 -7.38 35.69
N PHE A 408 -10.14 -8.01 36.87
CA PHE A 408 -9.62 -7.42 38.11
C PHE A 408 -8.09 -7.24 38.05
N LEU A 409 -7.35 -8.24 37.57
CA LEU A 409 -5.89 -8.15 37.39
C LEU A 409 -5.49 -7.02 36.42
N ASP A 410 -6.17 -6.88 35.28
CA ASP A 410 -5.94 -5.77 34.33
C ASP A 410 -6.23 -4.39 34.96
N ILE A 411 -7.22 -4.31 35.88
CA ILE A 411 -7.58 -3.06 36.58
C ILE A 411 -6.57 -2.72 37.67
N LEU A 412 -6.11 -3.69 38.46
CA LEU A 412 -4.98 -3.52 39.38
C LEU A 412 -3.73 -3.02 38.63
N ALA A 413 -3.49 -3.52 37.42
CA ALA A 413 -2.40 -3.04 36.56
C ALA A 413 -2.63 -1.67 35.90
N ARG A 414 -3.76 -1.01 36.15
CA ARG A 414 -4.21 0.24 35.50
C ARG A 414 -4.13 0.21 33.96
N LYS A 415 -4.39 -0.95 33.34
CA LYS A 415 -4.54 -1.06 31.89
C LYS A 415 -5.80 -0.32 31.43
N ASN A 416 -5.73 0.34 30.28
CA ASN A 416 -6.87 1.04 29.71
C ASN A 416 -8.00 0.04 29.38
N LYS A 417 -9.21 0.34 29.86
CA LYS A 417 -10.45 -0.42 29.62
C LYS A 417 -11.55 0.54 29.15
N ARG A 418 -12.59 0.00 28.53
CA ARG A 418 -13.71 0.78 27.96
C ARG A 418 -14.87 1.03 28.92
N GLY A 419 -14.89 0.37 30.09
CA GLY A 419 -15.83 0.66 31.17
C GLY A 419 -15.28 1.69 32.15
N GLN A 420 -16.12 2.13 33.09
CA GLN A 420 -15.73 3.00 34.19
C GLN A 420 -15.17 2.16 35.34
N VAL A 421 -14.02 2.57 35.89
CA VAL A 421 -13.41 1.99 37.10
C VAL A 421 -13.65 2.96 38.26
N ALA A 422 -14.00 2.43 39.43
CA ALA A 422 -14.05 3.16 40.68
C ALA A 422 -13.40 2.33 41.81
N GLY A 423 -13.17 2.96 42.96
CA GLY A 423 -12.33 2.44 44.04
C GLY A 423 -10.96 3.11 44.09
N ASP A 424 -10.28 2.94 45.22
CA ASP A 424 -9.00 3.58 45.52
C ASP A 424 -7.83 2.58 45.50
N PHE A 425 -6.67 3.06 45.04
CA PHE A 425 -5.44 2.26 44.92
C PHE A 425 -4.26 2.98 45.58
N TYR A 426 -3.62 2.34 46.54
CA TYR A 426 -2.50 2.87 47.30
C TYR A 426 -1.25 2.01 47.12
N VAL A 427 -0.09 2.64 46.98
CA VAL A 427 1.22 1.97 46.96
C VAL A 427 2.03 2.47 48.16
N ASN A 428 2.49 1.56 49.03
CA ASN A 428 3.10 1.91 50.31
C ASN A 428 2.25 2.90 51.17
N GLY A 429 0.92 2.82 51.05
CA GLY A 429 -0.04 3.72 51.73
C GLY A 429 -0.37 5.03 51.00
N GLU A 430 0.28 5.33 49.87
CA GLU A 430 0.11 6.60 49.13
C GLU A 430 -0.68 6.46 47.83
N LYS A 431 -1.49 7.47 47.46
CA LYS A 431 -2.16 7.52 46.15
C LYS A 431 -1.19 7.99 45.05
N VAL A 432 -0.62 7.04 44.33
CA VAL A 432 0.40 7.27 43.28
C VAL A 432 -0.22 7.60 41.92
N THR A 433 0.40 8.51 41.16
CA THR A 433 -0.07 8.92 39.82
C THR A 433 0.01 7.79 38.80
N ASP A 434 -0.78 7.87 37.73
CA ASP A 434 -0.78 6.87 36.66
C ASP A 434 0.57 6.69 35.96
N VAL A 435 1.38 7.75 35.89
CA VAL A 435 2.70 7.71 35.24
C VAL A 435 3.71 6.98 36.12
N ASP A 436 3.74 7.32 37.41
CA ASP A 436 4.65 6.73 38.38
C ASP A 436 4.27 5.27 38.65
N TYR A 437 2.97 4.97 38.77
CA TYR A 437 2.43 3.62 38.94
C TYR A 437 2.85 2.70 37.77
N LYS A 438 2.69 3.18 36.52
CA LYS A 438 3.11 2.45 35.31
C LYS A 438 4.63 2.37 35.13
N SER A 439 5.43 3.02 35.99
CA SER A 439 6.90 2.87 36.01
C SER A 439 7.38 1.76 36.95
N ALA A 440 6.62 1.44 38.00
CA ALA A 440 6.98 0.42 39.00
C ALA A 440 6.29 -0.94 38.80
N VAL A 441 5.38 -1.03 37.83
CA VAL A 441 4.56 -2.21 37.52
C VAL A 441 5.05 -2.93 36.26
N GLY A 442 5.21 -4.24 36.34
CA GLY A 442 5.34 -5.13 35.18
C GLY A 442 4.09 -5.98 34.97
N PHE A 443 3.75 -6.30 33.71
CA PHE A 443 2.59 -7.15 33.37
C PHE A 443 2.93 -8.23 32.35
N VAL A 444 2.66 -9.49 32.69
CA VAL A 444 2.80 -10.66 31.82
C VAL A 444 1.41 -11.17 31.41
N ASP A 445 1.07 -11.04 30.12
CA ASP A 445 -0.19 -11.53 29.55
C ASP A 445 -0.27 -13.07 29.46
N GLN A 446 -1.48 -13.60 29.28
CA GLN A 446 -1.74 -15.04 29.14
C GLN A 446 -0.98 -15.69 27.96
N GLU A 447 -0.82 -14.98 26.83
CA GLU A 447 -0.22 -15.52 25.60
C GLU A 447 1.25 -15.06 25.37
N ASP A 448 2.20 -16.00 25.49
CA ASP A 448 3.64 -15.79 25.22
C ASP A 448 3.98 -15.67 23.72
N THR A 449 3.44 -14.65 23.06
CA THR A 449 3.82 -14.33 21.67
C THR A 449 5.24 -13.76 21.61
N MET A 450 6.11 -14.37 20.80
CA MET A 450 7.50 -13.95 20.58
C MET A 450 7.92 -14.31 19.16
N LEU A 451 9.01 -13.72 18.66
CA LEU A 451 9.53 -14.05 17.33
C LEU A 451 10.29 -15.39 17.38
N PRO A 452 9.85 -16.43 16.65
CA PRO A 452 10.38 -17.80 16.77
C PRO A 452 11.84 -17.93 16.29
N THR A 453 12.30 -16.98 15.49
CA THR A 453 13.66 -16.90 14.91
C THR A 453 14.71 -16.29 15.82
N LEU A 454 14.32 -15.66 16.93
CA LEU A 454 15.25 -15.06 17.87
C LEU A 454 15.67 -16.07 18.93
N THR A 455 16.86 -15.85 19.49
CA THR A 455 17.26 -16.55 20.71
C THR A 455 16.59 -15.95 21.94
N VAL A 456 16.62 -16.70 23.05
CA VAL A 456 16.22 -16.21 24.38
C VAL A 456 16.91 -14.89 24.71
N HIS A 457 18.25 -14.87 24.63
CA HIS A 457 19.06 -13.69 24.93
C HIS A 457 18.71 -12.50 24.05
N GLU A 458 18.59 -12.69 22.73
CA GLU A 458 18.25 -11.59 21.80
C GLU A 458 16.87 -10.99 22.04
N THR A 459 15.92 -11.80 22.53
CA THR A 459 14.54 -11.35 22.79
C THR A 459 14.49 -10.50 24.05
N ILE A 460 15.10 -10.99 25.14
CA ILE A 460 15.22 -10.25 26.41
C ILE A 460 16.07 -8.98 26.20
N LEU A 461 17.19 -9.08 25.46
CA LEU A 461 18.04 -7.95 25.09
C LEU A 461 17.31 -6.93 24.23
N THR A 462 16.40 -7.34 23.33
CA THR A 462 15.62 -6.35 22.56
C THR A 462 14.64 -5.60 23.46
N SER A 463 13.97 -6.28 24.41
CA SER A 463 13.16 -5.59 25.44
C SER A 463 13.99 -4.59 26.25
N ALA A 464 15.15 -5.03 26.76
CA ALA A 464 16.08 -4.20 27.50
C ALA A 464 16.60 -2.99 26.68
N LEU A 465 16.99 -3.20 25.41
CA LEU A 465 17.46 -2.14 24.52
C LEU A 465 16.38 -1.13 24.16
N LEU A 466 15.10 -1.47 24.24
CA LEU A 466 13.97 -0.58 23.97
C LEU A 466 13.48 0.17 25.23
N ARG A 467 13.49 -0.49 26.39
CA ARG A 467 12.86 0.01 27.63
C ARG A 467 13.82 0.63 28.64
N LEU A 468 15.07 0.15 28.73
CA LEU A 468 16.06 0.69 29.68
C LEU A 468 16.51 2.10 29.27
N PRO A 469 17.03 2.92 30.21
CA PRO A 469 17.31 4.35 30.01
C PRO A 469 18.18 4.63 28.78
N ARG A 470 18.03 5.79 28.13
CA ARG A 470 18.90 6.17 27.00
C ARG A 470 20.38 6.14 27.38
N ASP A 471 20.67 6.57 28.60
CA ASP A 471 21.99 7.00 29.06
C ASP A 471 22.83 5.84 29.62
N MET A 472 22.18 4.74 30.01
CA MET A 472 22.83 3.48 30.36
C MET A 472 23.54 2.87 29.14
N GLY A 473 24.82 2.52 29.31
CA GLY A 473 25.67 1.94 28.29
C GLY A 473 25.16 0.60 27.77
N ARG A 474 25.63 0.21 26.58
CA ARG A 474 25.21 -1.08 25.98
C ARG A 474 25.72 -2.28 26.79
N ALA A 475 26.92 -2.16 27.39
CA ALA A 475 27.49 -3.18 28.25
C ALA A 475 26.63 -3.39 29.51
N ALA A 476 26.29 -2.32 30.24
CA ALA A 476 25.36 -2.38 31.37
C ALA A 476 24.00 -3.04 31.02
N LYS A 477 23.44 -2.77 29.82
CA LYS A 477 22.20 -3.42 29.38
C LYS A 477 22.37 -4.92 29.11
N GLU A 478 23.46 -5.34 28.48
CA GLU A 478 23.76 -6.76 28.22
C GLU A 478 24.10 -7.51 29.53
N GLN A 479 24.73 -6.85 30.50
CA GLN A 479 24.89 -7.35 31.86
C GLN A 479 23.55 -7.52 32.57
N ARG A 480 22.66 -6.51 32.55
CA ARG A 480 21.34 -6.58 33.21
C ARG A 480 20.46 -7.70 32.65
N VAL A 481 20.54 -7.97 31.35
CA VAL A 481 19.91 -9.14 30.71
C VAL A 481 20.50 -10.44 31.27
N THR A 482 21.82 -10.53 31.37
CA THR A 482 22.54 -11.70 31.89
C THR A 482 22.23 -11.96 33.38
N GLU A 483 21.95 -10.92 34.17
CA GLU A 483 21.46 -11.04 35.55
C GLU A 483 20.04 -11.62 35.58
N VAL A 484 19.10 -11.06 34.82
CA VAL A 484 17.71 -11.54 34.74
C VAL A 484 17.63 -12.99 34.25
N GLU A 485 18.47 -13.38 33.28
CA GLU A 485 18.60 -14.77 32.83
C GLU A 485 19.02 -15.73 33.95
N LYS A 486 19.87 -15.28 34.89
CA LYS A 486 20.28 -16.07 36.06
C LYS A 486 19.18 -16.10 37.13
N GLN A 487 18.54 -14.96 37.42
CA GLN A 487 17.43 -14.85 38.38
C GLN A 487 16.27 -15.81 38.05
N LEU A 488 16.03 -16.05 36.77
CA LEU A 488 14.95 -16.92 36.26
C LEU A 488 15.42 -18.33 35.87
N GLY A 489 16.69 -18.69 36.13
CA GLY A 489 17.27 -19.99 35.80
C GLY A 489 17.47 -20.29 34.30
N ILE A 490 17.11 -19.37 33.41
CA ILE A 490 17.13 -19.54 31.94
C ILE A 490 18.49 -19.24 31.27
N HIS A 491 19.50 -18.80 32.02
CA HIS A 491 20.85 -18.53 31.46
C HIS A 491 21.48 -19.74 30.74
N HIS A 492 21.04 -20.97 31.00
CA HIS A 492 21.52 -22.16 30.29
C HIS A 492 20.94 -22.33 28.87
N ILE A 493 19.81 -21.67 28.55
CA ILE A 493 19.16 -21.66 27.23
C ILE A 493 19.29 -20.32 26.48
N ARG A 494 20.12 -19.39 26.98
CA ARG A 494 20.37 -18.05 26.41
C ARG A 494 20.56 -18.02 24.87
N ASP A 495 21.31 -18.98 24.34
CA ASP A 495 21.70 -19.09 22.94
C ASP A 495 20.70 -19.94 22.12
N SER A 496 19.68 -20.54 22.75
CA SER A 496 18.66 -21.36 22.11
C SER A 496 17.61 -20.51 21.39
N LEU A 497 17.15 -20.96 20.22
CA LEU A 497 16.03 -20.35 19.51
C LEU A 497 14.72 -20.61 20.25
N ILE A 498 13.84 -19.61 20.27
CA ILE A 498 12.50 -19.76 20.88
C ILE A 498 11.68 -20.82 20.13
N GLY A 499 11.72 -20.80 18.79
CA GLY A 499 10.99 -21.75 17.94
C GLY A 499 9.48 -21.51 17.89
N SER A 500 8.79 -22.37 17.14
CA SER A 500 7.35 -22.27 16.84
C SER A 500 6.68 -23.64 17.00
N GLU A 501 5.54 -23.68 17.68
CA GLU A 501 4.80 -24.93 17.96
C GLU A 501 4.32 -25.66 16.69
N GLU A 502 4.09 -24.94 15.59
CA GLU A 502 3.67 -25.49 14.29
C GLU A 502 4.84 -25.93 13.38
N GLY A 503 6.08 -25.71 13.80
CA GLY A 503 7.27 -25.81 12.93
C GLY A 503 8.13 -27.05 13.14
N LYS A 504 8.82 -27.51 12.08
CA LYS A 504 9.82 -28.61 12.14
C LYS A 504 11.10 -28.26 12.94
N GLY A 505 11.16 -27.11 13.61
CA GLY A 505 12.32 -26.66 14.39
C GLY A 505 12.10 -26.86 15.89
N ARG A 506 12.98 -27.63 16.54
CA ARG A 506 12.95 -27.84 18.00
C ARG A 506 13.28 -26.54 18.74
N GLY A 507 12.26 -25.89 19.30
CA GLY A 507 12.38 -24.72 20.16
C GLY A 507 12.63 -25.06 21.64
N ILE A 508 12.44 -24.07 22.51
CA ILE A 508 12.41 -24.23 23.98
C ILE A 508 11.06 -24.80 24.44
N SER A 509 11.00 -25.35 25.66
CA SER A 509 9.74 -25.84 26.26
C SER A 509 8.78 -24.71 26.63
N GLY A 510 7.50 -25.03 26.82
CA GLY A 510 6.48 -24.07 27.25
C GLY A 510 6.80 -23.38 28.58
N GLY A 511 7.31 -24.14 29.57
CA GLY A 511 7.70 -23.56 30.87
C GLY A 511 8.91 -22.64 30.78
N GLU A 512 9.87 -22.95 29.91
CA GLU A 512 10.98 -22.04 29.60
C GLU A 512 10.49 -20.78 28.88
N LYS A 513 9.66 -20.95 27.84
CA LYS A 513 9.01 -19.85 27.10
C LYS A 513 8.26 -18.90 28.04
N ARG A 514 7.53 -19.42 29.04
CA ARG A 514 6.87 -18.61 30.07
C ARG A 514 7.86 -17.80 30.91
N ARG A 515 8.99 -18.40 31.32
CA ARG A 515 10.07 -17.68 32.02
C ARG A 515 10.74 -16.62 31.15
N VAL A 516 10.84 -16.81 29.83
CA VAL A 516 11.32 -15.76 28.89
C VAL A 516 10.31 -14.61 28.78
N GLY A 517 9.00 -14.88 28.81
CA GLY A 517 7.96 -13.86 28.89
C GLY A 517 8.11 -13.00 30.15
N ILE A 518 8.28 -13.63 31.31
CA ILE A 518 8.57 -12.96 32.59
C ILE A 518 9.88 -12.15 32.51
N ALA A 519 10.94 -12.69 31.91
CA ALA A 519 12.23 -12.00 31.73
C ALA A 519 12.10 -10.69 30.95
N CYS A 520 11.27 -10.67 29.89
CA CYS A 520 11.07 -9.49 29.05
C CYS A 520 10.42 -8.31 29.78
N GLU A 521 9.75 -8.55 30.91
CA GLU A 521 9.24 -7.52 31.82
C GLU A 521 10.21 -7.23 32.97
N LEU A 522 10.82 -8.28 33.55
CA LEU A 522 11.70 -8.18 34.73
C LEU A 522 12.95 -7.31 34.50
N VAL A 523 13.43 -7.20 33.24
CA VAL A 523 14.54 -6.31 32.87
C VAL A 523 14.35 -4.86 33.31
N THR A 524 13.11 -4.36 33.42
CA THR A 524 12.82 -2.99 33.86
C THR A 524 12.82 -2.79 35.38
N SER A 525 13.20 -3.81 36.16
CA SER A 525 13.19 -3.78 37.63
C SER A 525 11.84 -3.39 38.28
N PRO A 526 10.67 -3.89 37.81
CA PRO A 526 9.38 -3.55 38.43
C PRO A 526 9.29 -4.09 39.87
N SER A 527 8.81 -3.25 40.79
CA SER A 527 8.58 -3.59 42.19
C SER A 527 7.35 -4.49 42.38
N ILE A 528 6.33 -4.29 41.56
CA ILE A 528 5.09 -5.08 41.54
C ILE A 528 5.00 -5.80 40.19
N LEU A 529 4.76 -7.10 40.21
CA LEU A 529 4.65 -7.94 39.02
C LEU A 529 3.28 -8.62 38.95
N PHE A 530 2.50 -8.29 37.91
CA PHE A 530 1.23 -8.94 37.60
C PHE A 530 1.43 -10.02 36.52
N LEU A 531 0.82 -11.21 36.69
CA LEU A 531 0.82 -12.27 35.68
C LEU A 531 -0.59 -12.85 35.48
N ASP A 532 -1.07 -12.91 34.25
CA ASP A 532 -2.35 -13.56 33.94
C ASP A 532 -2.15 -15.05 33.61
N GLU A 533 -2.75 -15.92 34.42
CA GLU A 533 -2.68 -17.39 34.35
C GLU A 533 -1.30 -17.98 33.98
N PRO A 534 -0.24 -17.78 34.80
CA PRO A 534 1.12 -18.17 34.46
C PRO A 534 1.37 -19.68 34.35
N THR A 535 0.38 -20.52 34.67
CA THR A 535 0.42 -21.98 34.51
C THR A 535 -0.45 -22.49 33.35
N SER A 536 -1.13 -21.61 32.62
CA SER A 536 -2.05 -22.01 31.53
C SER A 536 -1.28 -22.64 30.36
N GLY A 537 -1.82 -23.73 29.80
CA GLY A 537 -1.18 -24.48 28.71
C GLY A 537 0.07 -25.28 29.10
N LEU A 538 0.47 -25.30 30.38
CA LEU A 538 1.63 -26.08 30.87
C LEU A 538 1.20 -27.42 31.49
N ASP A 539 2.08 -28.41 31.40
CA ASP A 539 1.98 -29.61 32.22
C ASP A 539 2.27 -29.30 33.70
N ALA A 540 1.83 -30.19 34.60
CA ALA A 540 1.90 -29.95 36.05
C ALA A 540 3.34 -29.79 36.60
N TYR A 541 4.36 -30.34 35.94
CA TYR A 541 5.75 -30.21 36.37
C TYR A 541 6.33 -28.86 35.93
N ASN A 542 6.16 -28.48 34.66
CA ASN A 542 6.59 -27.16 34.20
C ASN A 542 5.79 -26.02 34.84
N ALA A 543 4.51 -26.21 35.14
CA ALA A 543 3.71 -25.27 35.93
C ALA A 543 4.31 -25.04 37.33
N TYR A 544 4.69 -26.11 38.04
CA TYR A 544 5.37 -26.00 39.34
C TYR A 544 6.71 -25.24 39.20
N ASN A 545 7.54 -25.59 38.21
CA ASN A 545 8.82 -24.92 37.95
C ASN A 545 8.70 -23.43 37.55
N VAL A 546 7.52 -22.98 37.10
CA VAL A 546 7.23 -21.55 36.87
C VAL A 546 6.83 -20.87 38.18
N ILE A 547 5.98 -21.50 39.01
CA ILE A 547 5.57 -20.93 40.30
C ILE A 547 6.74 -20.89 41.30
N GLU A 548 7.59 -21.91 41.37
CA GLU A 548 8.82 -21.91 42.18
C GLU A 548 9.77 -20.76 41.80
N CYS A 549 9.82 -20.41 40.51
CA CYS A 549 10.54 -19.24 40.02
C CYS A 549 9.90 -17.93 40.51
N LEU A 550 8.56 -17.83 40.54
CA LEU A 550 7.85 -16.68 41.13
C LEU A 550 8.04 -16.59 42.65
N VAL A 551 8.04 -17.71 43.38
CA VAL A 551 8.38 -17.75 44.83
C VAL A 551 9.80 -17.21 45.05
N THR A 552 10.74 -17.56 44.16
CA THR A 552 12.12 -17.05 44.23
C THR A 552 12.18 -15.54 43.97
N LEU A 553 11.44 -15.02 42.98
CA LEU A 553 11.33 -13.57 42.74
C LEU A 553 10.72 -12.81 43.92
N ALA A 554 9.68 -13.36 44.54
CA ALA A 554 9.08 -12.77 45.74
C ALA A 554 10.06 -12.83 46.92
N LYS A 555 10.41 -14.03 47.40
CA LYS A 555 11.03 -14.23 48.71
C LYS A 555 12.50 -13.80 48.75
N THR A 556 13.27 -14.08 47.70
CA THR A 556 14.70 -13.71 47.62
C THR A 556 14.90 -12.26 47.22
N TYR A 557 14.14 -11.76 46.23
CA TYR A 557 14.33 -10.41 45.70
C TYR A 557 13.35 -9.37 46.28
N LYS A 558 12.46 -9.72 47.21
CA LYS A 558 11.50 -8.82 47.87
C LYS A 558 10.60 -8.03 46.92
N ARG A 559 10.16 -8.69 45.84
CA ARG A 559 9.12 -8.18 44.93
C ARG A 559 7.72 -8.56 45.39
N THR A 560 6.72 -7.79 44.99
CA THR A 560 5.31 -8.08 45.21
C THR A 560 4.76 -8.80 43.98
N VAL A 561 4.37 -10.07 44.11
CA VAL A 561 3.94 -10.90 42.96
C VAL A 561 2.46 -11.25 43.08
N ILE A 562 1.67 -10.84 42.09
CA ILE A 562 0.22 -11.01 42.04
C ILE A 562 -0.15 -11.70 40.73
N PHE A 563 -0.92 -12.79 40.78
CA PHE A 563 -1.25 -13.55 39.57
C PHE A 563 -2.62 -14.23 39.65
N THR A 564 -3.28 -14.39 38.50
CA THR A 564 -4.50 -15.19 38.39
C THR A 564 -4.15 -16.66 38.21
N ILE A 565 -4.96 -17.58 38.73
CA ILE A 565 -4.77 -19.02 38.47
C ILE A 565 -6.10 -19.77 38.41
N HIS A 566 -6.11 -20.88 37.67
CA HIS A 566 -7.26 -21.75 37.46
C HIS A 566 -6.86 -23.20 37.76
N GLN A 567 -7.59 -23.87 38.65
CA GLN A 567 -7.39 -25.28 39.05
C GLN A 567 -5.92 -25.69 39.28
N PRO A 568 -5.17 -25.00 40.18
CA PRO A 568 -3.82 -25.40 40.56
C PRO A 568 -3.81 -26.68 41.39
N ARG A 569 -2.83 -27.56 41.16
CA ARG A 569 -2.60 -28.73 42.01
C ARG A 569 -2.17 -28.33 43.43
N SER A 570 -2.46 -29.17 44.42
CA SER A 570 -2.22 -28.92 45.84
C SER A 570 -0.76 -28.54 46.18
N ASN A 571 0.23 -29.07 45.45
CA ASN A 571 1.65 -28.73 45.62
C ASN A 571 2.02 -27.32 45.11
N ILE A 572 1.22 -26.75 44.20
CA ILE A 572 1.32 -25.35 43.77
C ILE A 572 0.58 -24.45 44.76
N VAL A 573 -0.59 -24.88 45.25
CA VAL A 573 -1.39 -24.14 46.25
C VAL A 573 -0.60 -23.89 47.53
N ALA A 574 0.15 -24.91 48.01
CA ALA A 574 1.00 -24.81 49.19
C ALA A 574 2.15 -23.78 49.09
N LEU A 575 2.36 -23.15 47.93
CA LEU A 575 3.35 -22.08 47.73
C LEU A 575 2.78 -20.66 47.87
N PHE A 576 1.46 -20.48 47.92
CA PHE A 576 0.85 -19.15 48.00
C PHE A 576 0.86 -18.63 49.45
N ASP A 577 1.25 -17.37 49.64
CA ASP A 577 1.21 -16.73 50.96
C ASP A 577 -0.18 -16.13 51.24
N ARG A 578 -0.79 -15.51 50.21
CA ARG A 578 -2.13 -14.89 50.27
C ARG A 578 -3.03 -15.38 49.12
N LEU A 579 -4.33 -15.43 49.37
CA LEU A 579 -5.36 -15.85 48.42
C LEU A 579 -6.48 -14.79 48.35
N ILE A 580 -6.89 -14.45 47.12
CA ILE A 580 -8.07 -13.66 46.80
C ILE A 580 -9.02 -14.55 45.99
N LEU A 581 -10.18 -14.89 46.55
CA LEU A 581 -11.21 -15.71 45.91
C LEU A 581 -12.35 -14.82 45.41
N LEU A 582 -12.57 -14.81 44.09
CA LEU A 582 -13.64 -14.05 43.45
C LEU A 582 -14.75 -14.96 42.94
N ALA A 583 -16.00 -14.52 43.09
CA ALA A 583 -17.17 -15.18 42.54
C ALA A 583 -18.10 -14.15 41.91
N GLN A 584 -18.39 -14.30 40.61
CA GLN A 584 -19.22 -13.38 39.81
C GLN A 584 -18.87 -11.88 39.96
N GLY A 585 -17.61 -11.54 40.22
CA GLY A 585 -17.14 -10.16 40.42
C GLY A 585 -17.23 -9.62 41.84
N LYS A 586 -17.72 -10.41 42.81
CA LYS A 586 -17.69 -10.11 44.25
C LYS A 586 -16.54 -10.86 44.94
N THR A 587 -16.02 -10.34 46.05
CA THR A 587 -15.02 -11.02 46.90
C THR A 587 -15.70 -12.02 47.85
N VAL A 588 -15.22 -13.26 47.86
CA VAL A 588 -15.67 -14.33 48.79
C VAL A 588 -14.63 -14.62 49.88
N PHE A 589 -13.36 -14.34 49.61
CA PHE A 589 -12.26 -14.37 50.57
C PHE A 589 -11.13 -13.48 50.07
N SER A 590 -10.44 -12.77 50.97
CA SER A 590 -9.18 -12.08 50.68
C SER A 590 -8.36 -12.04 51.97
N GLY A 591 -7.24 -12.78 52.01
CA GLY A 591 -6.46 -12.97 53.24
C GLY A 591 -5.30 -13.97 53.10
N PRO A 592 -4.59 -14.28 54.20
CA PRO A 592 -3.53 -15.29 54.21
C PRO A 592 -4.08 -16.70 53.91
N LEU A 593 -3.36 -17.51 53.12
CA LEU A 593 -3.86 -18.83 52.71
C LEU A 593 -4.13 -19.75 53.91
N HIS A 594 -3.31 -19.69 54.96
CA HIS A 594 -3.44 -20.55 56.14
C HIS A 594 -4.78 -20.36 56.89
N GLN A 595 -5.37 -19.16 56.85
CA GLN A 595 -6.65 -18.85 57.50
C GLN A 595 -7.86 -19.27 56.65
N CYS A 596 -7.64 -19.58 55.37
CA CYS A 596 -8.71 -19.89 54.41
C CYS A 596 -9.48 -21.16 54.82
N GLN A 597 -8.78 -22.24 55.16
CA GLN A 597 -9.43 -23.50 55.52
C GLN A 597 -10.28 -23.37 56.79
N ASP A 598 -9.79 -22.66 57.79
CA ASP A 598 -10.50 -22.42 59.04
C ASP A 598 -11.72 -21.51 58.81
N TYR A 599 -11.58 -20.41 58.05
CA TYR A 599 -12.70 -19.53 57.70
C TYR A 599 -13.85 -20.28 57.02
N PHE A 600 -13.56 -21.03 55.96
CA PHE A 600 -14.60 -21.81 55.27
C PHE A 600 -15.20 -22.90 56.16
N GLY A 601 -14.44 -23.47 57.10
CA GLY A 601 -14.96 -24.37 58.12
C GLY A 601 -15.96 -23.72 59.07
N HIS A 602 -15.66 -22.52 59.59
CA HIS A 602 -16.55 -21.78 60.50
C HIS A 602 -17.88 -21.39 59.85
N ILE A 603 -17.88 -21.05 58.55
CA ILE A 603 -19.11 -20.73 57.80
C ILE A 603 -19.82 -21.98 57.23
N GLY A 604 -19.44 -23.19 57.64
CA GLY A 604 -20.12 -24.45 57.30
C GLY A 604 -19.74 -25.12 55.97
N TYR A 605 -18.69 -24.62 55.31
CA TYR A 605 -18.17 -25.11 54.02
C TYR A 605 -16.79 -25.78 54.18
N SER A 606 -16.69 -26.77 55.07
CA SER A 606 -15.45 -27.52 55.29
C SER A 606 -15.03 -28.35 54.08
N CYS A 607 -13.79 -28.17 53.61
CA CYS A 607 -13.19 -28.99 52.56
C CYS A 607 -13.05 -30.47 53.02
N PRO A 608 -13.53 -31.47 52.24
CA PRO A 608 -13.38 -32.88 52.60
C PRO A 608 -11.90 -33.34 52.67
N PRO A 609 -11.56 -34.29 53.57
CA PRO A 609 -10.20 -34.81 53.68
C PRO A 609 -9.76 -35.53 52.39
N GLY A 610 -8.56 -35.21 51.92
CA GLY A 610 -8.01 -35.75 50.67
C GLY A 610 -8.44 -35.01 49.40
N PHE A 611 -9.35 -34.04 49.48
CA PHE A 611 -9.71 -33.17 48.36
C PHE A 611 -8.72 -31.99 48.22
N ASN A 612 -8.55 -31.45 47.01
CA ASN A 612 -7.72 -30.26 46.79
C ASN A 612 -8.51 -29.00 47.16
N ILE A 613 -8.04 -28.23 48.14
CA ILE A 613 -8.72 -27.02 48.61
C ILE A 613 -8.98 -26.00 47.47
N ALA A 614 -8.07 -25.88 46.50
CA ALA A 614 -8.27 -24.96 45.38
C ALA A 614 -9.40 -25.39 44.44
N ASP A 615 -9.53 -26.69 44.18
CA ASP A 615 -10.63 -27.21 43.38
C ASP A 615 -11.96 -27.08 44.14
N TYR A 616 -11.97 -27.36 45.46
CA TYR A 616 -13.15 -27.19 46.32
C TYR A 616 -13.67 -25.74 46.32
N LEU A 617 -12.77 -24.75 46.42
CA LEU A 617 -13.13 -23.33 46.37
C LEU A 617 -13.61 -22.87 44.99
N VAL A 618 -13.08 -23.48 43.91
CA VAL A 618 -13.58 -23.25 42.55
C VAL A 618 -14.98 -23.84 42.36
N ASP A 619 -15.22 -25.08 42.81
CA ASP A 619 -16.53 -25.73 42.71
C ASP A 619 -17.60 -24.99 43.55
N LEU A 620 -17.25 -24.60 44.78
CA LEU A 620 -18.10 -23.77 45.65
C LEU A 620 -18.50 -22.46 44.98
N THR A 621 -17.54 -21.73 44.41
CA THR A 621 -17.80 -20.45 43.74
C THR A 621 -18.48 -20.58 42.37
N MET A 622 -18.47 -21.77 41.76
CA MET A 622 -19.12 -22.04 40.47
C MET A 622 -20.64 -22.19 40.62
N HIS A 623 -21.12 -22.78 41.71
CA HIS A 623 -22.56 -23.01 41.94
C HIS A 623 -23.28 -21.92 42.75
N ALA A 624 -22.55 -21.08 43.47
CA ALA A 624 -23.08 -20.09 44.42
C ALA A 624 -24.13 -19.12 43.86
N GLY A 625 -24.09 -18.80 42.55
CA GLY A 625 -25.04 -17.88 41.92
C GLY A 625 -26.36 -18.50 41.45
N THR A 626 -26.66 -19.74 41.84
CA THR A 626 -27.93 -20.42 41.49
C THR A 626 -28.91 -20.32 42.64
N THR A 627 -30.11 -19.78 42.41
CA THR A 627 -31.17 -19.73 43.44
C THR A 627 -31.69 -21.13 43.75
N THR A 628 -31.38 -21.66 44.93
CA THR A 628 -32.07 -22.84 45.46
C THR A 628 -33.48 -22.43 45.90
N SER A 629 -34.49 -22.76 45.09
CA SER A 629 -35.87 -22.71 45.54
C SER A 629 -36.06 -23.71 46.69
N TYR A 630 -36.40 -23.22 47.87
CA TYR A 630 -37.01 -24.06 48.90
C TYR A 630 -38.36 -24.54 48.34
N ASP A 631 -38.48 -25.84 48.11
CA ASP A 631 -39.74 -26.46 47.73
C ASP A 631 -40.58 -26.63 49.01
N ASP A 632 -41.65 -25.85 49.14
CA ASP A 632 -42.49 -25.88 50.34
C ASP A 632 -43.34 -27.16 50.37
N GLY A 633 -43.53 -27.73 51.56
CA GLY A 633 -43.78 -29.16 51.77
C GLY A 633 -45.19 -29.67 51.42
N THR A 634 -45.68 -29.49 50.19
CA THR A 634 -46.95 -30.07 49.75
C THR A 634 -46.78 -31.52 49.27
N LEU A 635 -47.33 -32.46 50.05
CA LEU A 635 -47.26 -33.90 49.82
C LEU A 635 -47.96 -34.36 48.53
N SER A 636 -47.23 -35.09 47.68
CA SER A 636 -47.80 -36.17 46.85
C SER A 636 -47.19 -37.50 47.30
N VAL A 637 -48.02 -38.44 47.75
CA VAL A 637 -47.57 -39.69 48.36
C VAL A 637 -47.08 -40.68 47.31
N ASP A 638 -45.84 -41.15 47.47
CA ASP A 638 -45.53 -42.57 47.26
C ASP A 638 -44.33 -43.01 48.12
N ALA A 639 -44.23 -44.31 48.43
CA ALA A 639 -43.57 -44.76 49.65
C ALA A 639 -42.15 -45.35 49.51
N GLY A 640 -41.28 -45.07 50.50
CA GLY A 640 -40.29 -46.05 50.96
C GLY A 640 -38.82 -45.61 51.03
N SER A 641 -38.41 -44.93 52.11
CA SER A 641 -37.22 -45.25 52.94
C SER A 641 -36.96 -44.13 53.96
N LEU A 642 -36.83 -44.47 55.25
CA LEU A 642 -36.27 -43.56 56.26
C LEU A 642 -34.80 -43.92 56.53
N GLY A 643 -33.93 -42.91 56.42
CA GLY A 643 -32.54 -42.93 56.88
C GLY A 643 -32.15 -41.53 57.38
N PRO A 644 -31.27 -41.40 58.38
CA PRO A 644 -31.03 -40.13 59.07
C PRO A 644 -30.24 -39.13 58.21
N SER A 645 -30.51 -37.84 58.42
CA SER A 645 -29.79 -36.73 57.77
C SER A 645 -28.43 -36.47 58.41
N SER A 646 -27.34 -36.69 57.68
CA SER A 646 -26.08 -35.96 57.88
C SER A 646 -25.05 -36.21 56.75
N THR A 647 -25.20 -35.53 55.59
CA THR A 647 -24.12 -35.13 54.65
C THR A 647 -24.73 -34.38 53.46
N ARG A 648 -24.32 -33.13 53.21
CA ARG A 648 -24.77 -32.33 52.05
C ARG A 648 -23.98 -32.76 50.79
N ALA A 649 -24.24 -33.98 50.32
CA ALA A 649 -23.43 -34.65 49.30
C ALA A 649 -23.58 -34.02 47.90
N VAL A 650 -22.47 -33.59 47.32
CA VAL A 650 -22.40 -33.05 45.95
C VAL A 650 -22.68 -34.14 44.93
N LYS A 651 -23.85 -34.09 44.27
CA LYS A 651 -24.23 -35.01 43.19
C LYS A 651 -23.68 -34.54 41.84
N SER A 652 -22.44 -34.93 41.51
CA SER A 652 -21.94 -34.90 40.13
C SER A 652 -22.62 -36.00 39.30
N ILE A 653 -23.55 -35.65 38.41
CA ILE A 653 -24.20 -36.62 37.51
C ILE A 653 -23.30 -36.87 36.29
N ALA A 654 -22.93 -38.14 36.06
CA ALA A 654 -22.24 -38.56 34.86
C ALA A 654 -23.20 -38.60 33.65
N SER A 655 -22.76 -38.07 32.50
CA SER A 655 -23.55 -38.02 31.27
C SER A 655 -23.63 -39.38 30.58
N VAL A 656 -24.80 -40.03 30.63
CA VAL A 656 -25.11 -41.22 29.81
C VAL A 656 -25.99 -40.81 28.63
N SER A 657 -25.61 -41.23 27.42
CA SER A 657 -26.31 -40.94 26.18
C SER A 657 -27.58 -41.78 26.00
N GLY A 658 -28.74 -41.14 25.84
CA GLY A 658 -30.01 -41.80 25.53
C GLY A 658 -30.41 -41.69 24.05
N THR A 659 -30.83 -42.80 23.45
CA THR A 659 -31.30 -42.88 22.06
C THR A 659 -32.82 -42.78 21.94
N SER A 660 -33.30 -41.99 20.97
CA SER A 660 -34.63 -42.04 20.35
C SER A 660 -34.44 -41.55 18.91
N ILE A 661 -34.84 -42.24 17.83
CA ILE A 661 -36.17 -42.79 17.50
C ILE A 661 -37.23 -41.68 17.53
N GLY A 662 -38.00 -41.55 16.46
CA GLY A 662 -39.05 -40.54 16.34
C GLY A 662 -40.06 -40.94 15.26
N GLU A 663 -41.17 -40.21 15.21
CA GLU A 663 -42.24 -40.33 14.21
C GLU A 663 -42.79 -38.92 13.90
N GLU A 664 -43.42 -38.76 12.72
CA GLU A 664 -43.94 -37.49 12.22
C GLU A 664 -45.49 -37.44 12.28
N SER A 665 -46.07 -36.28 12.61
CA SER A 665 -47.27 -35.68 11.97
C SER A 665 -47.92 -34.56 12.83
N GLY A 666 -48.65 -33.63 12.19
CA GLY A 666 -49.55 -32.66 12.87
C GLY A 666 -49.34 -31.17 12.53
N VAL A 667 -50.44 -30.42 12.33
CA VAL A 667 -50.52 -29.01 11.87
C VAL A 667 -51.93 -28.44 12.23
N GLU A 668 -52.24 -27.13 12.25
CA GLU A 668 -51.56 -25.88 11.79
C GLU A 668 -51.85 -24.69 12.73
N GLY A 669 -51.03 -23.62 12.64
CA GLY A 669 -51.43 -22.23 12.95
C GLY A 669 -51.38 -21.73 14.41
N SER A 670 -51.04 -20.46 14.72
CA SER A 670 -50.81 -19.31 13.82
C SER A 670 -50.04 -18.14 14.48
N SER A 671 -49.54 -17.22 13.63
CA SER A 671 -49.31 -15.78 13.87
C SER A 671 -48.52 -15.26 15.10
N SER A 672 -47.25 -14.85 14.89
CA SER A 672 -46.83 -13.41 14.90
C SER A 672 -45.29 -13.23 14.81
N ARG A 673 -44.78 -11.98 14.79
CA ARG A 673 -43.39 -11.55 14.48
C ARG A 673 -42.95 -10.42 15.45
N PRO A 674 -41.66 -9.98 15.53
CA PRO A 674 -40.57 -10.13 14.56
C PRO A 674 -39.22 -10.67 15.12
N LYS A 675 -38.16 -10.62 14.29
CA LYS A 675 -36.83 -11.18 14.55
C LYS A 675 -35.80 -10.10 14.92
N SER A 676 -34.81 -10.45 15.72
CA SER A 676 -33.42 -10.05 15.44
C SER A 676 -32.54 -11.30 15.31
N ARG A 677 -31.68 -11.35 14.29
CA ARG A 677 -30.77 -12.48 14.03
C ARG A 677 -29.33 -11.99 14.22
N ARG A 678 -28.62 -12.53 15.22
CA ARG A 678 -27.15 -12.41 15.28
C ARG A 678 -26.54 -13.44 14.31
N ARG A 679 -25.43 -13.09 13.66
CA ARG A 679 -24.70 -14.00 12.75
C ARG A 679 -23.84 -14.96 13.56
N ASP A 680 -24.14 -16.26 13.51
CA ASP A 680 -23.19 -17.29 13.94
C ASP A 680 -22.04 -17.42 12.95
N SER A 681 -20.83 -17.61 13.47
CA SER A 681 -19.60 -17.68 12.69
C SER A 681 -19.31 -19.10 12.18
N VAL A 682 -18.95 -19.22 10.90
CA VAL A 682 -18.72 -20.48 10.16
C VAL A 682 -17.74 -21.46 10.87
N ARG A 683 -16.79 -20.95 11.66
CA ARG A 683 -15.75 -21.74 12.36
C ARG A 683 -16.31 -22.91 13.18
N ARG A 684 -17.47 -22.76 13.83
CA ARG A 684 -18.11 -23.84 14.61
C ARG A 684 -18.72 -24.98 13.76
N ARG A 685 -18.72 -24.87 12.42
CA ARG A 685 -19.24 -25.92 11.52
C ARG A 685 -18.16 -26.90 11.07
N GLN A 686 -16.92 -26.46 10.89
CA GLN A 686 -15.83 -27.33 10.40
C GLN A 686 -15.27 -28.26 11.49
N GLU A 687 -15.30 -27.85 12.77
CA GLU A 687 -14.82 -28.67 13.90
C GLU A 687 -15.71 -29.89 14.22
N ARG A 688 -16.83 -30.11 13.50
CA ARG A 688 -17.76 -31.24 13.72
C ARG A 688 -17.80 -32.30 12.60
N GLU A 689 -17.01 -32.17 11.54
CA GLU A 689 -17.12 -33.05 10.35
C GLU A 689 -15.93 -34.02 10.15
N LEU A 690 -15.00 -34.13 11.11
CA LEU A 690 -13.75 -34.91 10.96
C LEU A 690 -13.70 -36.29 11.66
N TYR A 691 -14.79 -36.77 12.28
CA TYR A 691 -14.82 -38.07 12.97
C TYR A 691 -16.04 -38.96 12.65
N THR A 692 -16.24 -39.34 11.37
CA THR A 692 -17.03 -40.56 11.01
C THR A 692 -16.78 -41.04 9.57
N ARG A 693 -15.91 -42.05 9.35
CA ARG A 693 -16.11 -43.21 8.43
C ARG A 693 -14.85 -44.08 8.21
N ARG A 694 -14.84 -45.30 8.78
CA ARG A 694 -14.86 -46.58 8.02
C ARG A 694 -14.76 -47.84 8.92
N LYS A 695 -15.76 -48.70 8.82
CA LYS A 695 -15.65 -50.18 8.89
C LYS A 695 -15.37 -50.71 7.46
N GLN A 696 -14.89 -51.91 7.15
CA GLN A 696 -14.37 -53.13 7.84
C GLN A 696 -13.42 -53.82 6.79
N THR A 697 -12.84 -55.04 6.83
CA THR A 697 -12.97 -56.31 7.59
C THR A 697 -11.67 -57.16 7.39
N VAL A 698 -11.64 -58.38 7.95
CA VAL A 698 -10.74 -59.54 7.66
C VAL A 698 -9.35 -59.59 8.34
N ASP A 699 -9.27 -60.50 9.32
CA ASP A 699 -8.25 -61.52 9.67
C ASP A 699 -6.82 -61.45 9.10
N THR A 700 -5.78 -61.58 9.95
CA THR A 700 -5.06 -62.87 10.21
C THR A 700 -4.12 -62.77 11.44
N ALA A 701 -3.38 -63.84 11.80
CA ALA A 701 -2.81 -64.06 13.15
C ALA A 701 -1.26 -64.16 13.26
N ALA A 702 -0.72 -63.78 14.44
CA ALA A 702 0.51 -64.28 15.15
C ALA A 702 0.52 -63.62 16.56
N SER A 703 0.72 -64.28 17.71
CA SER A 703 1.84 -65.12 18.22
C SER A 703 3.13 -64.29 18.43
N SER A 704 3.86 -64.30 19.56
CA SER A 704 3.86 -65.10 20.82
C SER A 704 4.68 -64.38 21.92
N ASP A 705 4.66 -64.66 23.24
CA ASP A 705 3.74 -65.36 24.17
C ASP A 705 4.31 -65.23 25.64
N ALA A 706 3.56 -65.63 26.67
CA ALA A 706 3.86 -65.66 28.14
C ALA A 706 4.09 -64.30 28.85
N GLY A 707 3.64 -64.08 30.10
CA GLY A 707 2.91 -64.92 31.08
C GLY A 707 3.64 -64.95 32.45
N ASP A 708 2.99 -65.11 33.62
CA ASP A 708 1.57 -65.06 34.04
C ASP A 708 1.52 -64.94 35.59
N GLU A 709 0.35 -64.72 36.23
CA GLU A 709 -0.08 -65.30 37.53
C GLU A 709 -1.44 -64.75 38.07
N ILE A 710 -2.01 -65.45 39.07
CA ILE A 710 -3.47 -65.54 39.35
C ILE A 710 -3.82 -65.22 40.82
N GLY A 711 -5.00 -64.67 41.09
CA GLY A 711 -5.70 -64.90 42.37
C GLY A 711 -6.64 -63.80 42.87
N ALA A 712 -7.92 -64.14 43.07
CA ALA A 712 -8.91 -63.25 43.72
C ALA A 712 -9.78 -64.04 44.71
N TYR A 713 -9.97 -63.49 45.93
CA TYR A 713 -10.91 -64.04 46.92
C TYR A 713 -11.70 -62.94 47.63
N LYS A 714 -12.98 -63.26 47.90
CA LYS A 714 -13.89 -62.48 48.77
C LYS A 714 -13.75 -62.94 50.22
N LEU A 715 -14.19 -62.10 51.17
CA LEU A 715 -15.01 -62.39 52.38
C LEU A 715 -15.11 -61.04 53.17
N GLN A 716 -15.88 -60.86 54.26
CA GLN A 716 -17.29 -61.13 54.61
C GLN A 716 -17.55 -60.43 55.98
N LYS A 717 -18.79 -60.04 56.31
CA LYS A 717 -19.10 -59.31 57.56
C LYS A 717 -19.04 -60.19 58.83
N GLN A 718 -18.62 -59.60 59.96
CA GLN A 718 -18.89 -60.06 61.34
C GLN A 718 -18.97 -58.86 62.32
N SER A 719 -19.61 -59.03 63.49
CA SER A 719 -19.92 -57.95 64.46
C SER A 719 -20.29 -58.42 65.88
N PRO A 720 -19.92 -57.66 66.93
CA PRO A 720 -20.66 -57.40 68.19
C PRO A 720 -20.94 -55.88 68.39
N GLY A 721 -21.51 -55.31 69.47
CA GLY A 721 -22.16 -55.83 70.71
C GLY A 721 -21.68 -55.11 72.01
N LEU A 722 -22.48 -54.89 73.07
CA LEU A 722 -23.94 -55.06 73.28
C LEU A 722 -24.48 -54.40 74.61
N VAL A 723 -25.11 -53.21 74.56
CA VAL A 723 -26.09 -52.64 75.57
C VAL A 723 -25.53 -52.23 76.97
N PRO A 724 -26.21 -51.41 77.83
CA PRO A 724 -26.57 -49.96 77.80
C PRO A 724 -25.77 -49.12 78.86
N PRO A 725 -26.12 -47.86 79.24
CA PRO A 725 -27.18 -47.56 80.26
C PRO A 725 -27.93 -46.21 79.94
N PRO A 726 -28.50 -45.34 80.84
CA PRO A 726 -29.75 -44.61 80.52
C PRO A 726 -29.74 -43.05 80.60
N ALA A 727 -30.90 -42.48 80.22
CA ALA A 727 -31.52 -41.15 80.35
C ALA A 727 -30.88 -39.95 81.12
N LEU A 728 -31.47 -38.76 80.84
CA LEU A 728 -31.19 -37.37 81.30
C LEU A 728 -30.20 -36.61 80.39
N ALA A 729 -30.46 -35.36 79.98
CA ALA A 729 -31.68 -34.53 80.07
C ALA A 729 -31.74 -33.51 78.91
N ASP A 730 -32.89 -32.89 78.68
CA ASP A 730 -33.04 -31.75 77.76
C ASP A 730 -32.45 -30.46 78.38
N GLU A 731 -31.55 -29.79 77.67
CA GLU A 731 -31.35 -28.33 77.77
C GLU A 731 -31.22 -27.72 76.36
N LEU A 732 -31.64 -26.46 76.23
CA LEU A 732 -31.69 -25.74 74.96
C LEU A 732 -30.29 -25.44 74.40
N HIS A 733 -30.18 -25.52 73.08
CA HIS A 733 -29.30 -24.63 72.32
C HIS A 733 -30.06 -23.99 71.16
N ASP A 734 -29.72 -22.73 70.90
CA ASP A 734 -30.55 -21.81 70.15
C ASP A 734 -30.67 -22.14 68.66
N LEU A 735 -31.85 -21.81 68.11
CA LEU A 735 -32.07 -21.78 66.68
C LEU A 735 -31.20 -20.66 66.07
N PRO A 736 -30.51 -20.91 64.93
CA PRO A 736 -29.91 -19.82 64.16
C PRO A 736 -31.01 -18.85 63.68
N PRO A 737 -30.69 -17.56 63.47
CA PRO A 737 -31.67 -16.56 63.06
C PRO A 737 -32.35 -16.92 61.73
N PRO A 738 -33.60 -16.47 61.50
CA PRO A 738 -34.38 -16.84 60.32
C PRO A 738 -33.69 -16.42 59.02
N ALA A 739 -33.86 -17.26 57.99
CA ALA A 739 -33.07 -17.22 56.76
C ALA A 739 -33.11 -15.87 56.04
N ALA A 740 -31.92 -15.33 55.74
CA ALA A 740 -31.78 -14.23 54.80
C ALA A 740 -32.13 -14.71 53.37
N THR A 741 -33.09 -14.04 52.74
CA THR A 741 -33.50 -14.35 51.36
C THR A 741 -32.45 -13.83 50.36
N GLY A 742 -31.47 -14.68 50.02
CA GLY A 742 -30.40 -14.39 49.06
C GLY A 742 -29.91 -15.65 48.35
N THR A 743 -28.94 -15.50 47.43
CA THR A 743 -28.25 -16.66 46.84
C THR A 743 -27.15 -17.18 47.75
N ASP A 744 -26.68 -18.42 47.55
CA ASP A 744 -25.49 -18.95 48.24
C ASP A 744 -24.28 -17.99 48.09
N LEU A 745 -24.17 -17.28 46.95
CA LEU A 745 -23.16 -16.24 46.72
C LEU A 745 -23.32 -15.04 47.66
N ASP A 746 -24.56 -14.57 47.88
CA ASP A 746 -24.80 -13.42 48.76
C ASP A 746 -24.51 -13.77 50.23
N ILE A 747 -24.80 -15.01 50.64
CA ILE A 747 -24.40 -15.55 51.95
C ILE A 747 -22.86 -15.56 52.06
N LEU A 748 -22.16 -16.15 51.09
CA LEU A 748 -20.69 -16.25 51.08
C LEU A 748 -20.00 -14.86 51.12
N VAL A 749 -20.54 -13.87 50.42
CA VAL A 749 -20.01 -12.50 50.39
C VAL A 749 -20.33 -11.74 51.68
N HIS A 750 -21.54 -11.89 52.22
CA HIS A 750 -21.94 -11.24 53.47
C HIS A 750 -21.14 -11.79 54.67
N SER A 751 -20.95 -13.10 54.74
CA SER A 751 -20.10 -13.75 55.75
C SER A 751 -18.64 -13.28 55.66
N TYR A 752 -18.12 -13.02 54.46
CA TYR A 752 -16.78 -12.44 54.33
C TYR A 752 -16.72 -11.00 54.88
N ILE A 753 -17.68 -10.14 54.48
CA ILE A 753 -17.74 -8.74 54.94
C ILE A 753 -17.90 -8.63 56.46
N GLN A 754 -18.60 -9.57 57.10
CA GLN A 754 -18.75 -9.64 58.57
C GLN A 754 -17.59 -10.35 59.30
N SER A 755 -16.60 -10.90 58.59
CA SER A 755 -15.50 -11.66 59.21
C SER A 755 -14.39 -10.78 59.76
N ASP A 756 -13.74 -11.23 60.83
CA ASP A 756 -12.52 -10.62 61.38
C ASP A 756 -11.41 -10.45 60.31
N ILE A 757 -11.37 -11.35 59.31
CA ILE A 757 -10.39 -11.29 58.21
C ILE A 757 -10.63 -10.06 57.33
N ALA A 758 -11.90 -9.69 57.06
CA ALA A 758 -12.23 -8.46 56.33
C ALA A 758 -11.99 -7.20 57.19
N GLY A 759 -12.29 -7.27 58.51
CA GLY A 759 -11.99 -6.20 59.47
C GLY A 759 -10.49 -5.90 59.56
N ASN A 760 -9.68 -6.90 59.90
CA ASN A 760 -8.21 -6.81 59.92
C ASN A 760 -7.64 -6.32 58.59
N THR A 761 -8.20 -6.77 57.45
CA THR A 761 -7.80 -6.30 56.12
C THR A 761 -8.04 -4.79 55.93
N HIS A 762 -9.17 -4.26 56.41
CA HIS A 762 -9.43 -2.82 56.36
C HIS A 762 -8.54 -2.04 57.35
N ASP A 763 -8.37 -2.53 58.58
CA ASP A 763 -7.54 -1.88 59.59
C ASP A 763 -6.05 -1.81 59.17
N GLU A 764 -5.49 -2.87 58.57
CA GLU A 764 -4.15 -2.87 57.98
C GLU A 764 -4.01 -1.84 56.83
N ILE A 765 -5.06 -1.67 56.01
CA ILE A 765 -5.09 -0.64 54.94
C ILE A 765 -5.08 0.76 55.56
N GLN A 766 -5.93 1.03 56.57
CA GLN A 766 -5.98 2.33 57.25
C GLN A 766 -4.69 2.60 58.05
N GLN A 767 -4.05 1.57 58.61
CA GLN A 767 -2.73 1.68 59.25
C GLN A 767 -1.62 2.02 58.24
N ALA A 768 -1.64 1.42 57.04
CA ALA A 768 -0.70 1.75 55.96
C ALA A 768 -0.87 3.20 55.47
N ILE A 769 -2.11 3.65 55.27
CA ILE A 769 -2.43 5.03 54.83
C ILE A 769 -2.03 6.04 55.91
N SER A 770 -2.38 5.80 57.18
CA SER A 770 -2.08 6.73 58.28
C SER A 770 -0.58 6.79 58.62
N SER A 771 0.15 5.68 58.53
CA SER A 771 1.62 5.69 58.68
C SER A 771 2.31 6.44 57.54
N ALA A 772 1.90 6.25 56.28
CA ALA A 772 2.40 7.03 55.13
C ALA A 772 2.07 8.54 55.22
N ALA A 773 0.88 8.88 55.75
CA ALA A 773 0.51 10.27 56.03
C ALA A 773 1.34 10.89 57.18
N SER A 774 1.86 10.06 58.09
CA SER A 774 2.73 10.51 59.19
C SER A 774 4.17 10.73 58.75
N SER A 775 4.72 9.86 57.90
CA SER A 775 6.12 9.95 57.42
C SER A 775 6.35 11.11 56.45
N ASN A 776 5.34 11.47 55.64
CA ASN A 776 5.41 12.62 54.73
C ASN A 776 5.22 13.98 55.41
N GLY A 777 4.87 14.00 56.71
CA GLY A 777 4.77 15.22 57.51
C GLY A 777 3.48 16.02 57.29
N ARG A 778 2.72 16.24 58.36
CA ARG A 778 1.51 17.06 58.33
C ARG A 778 1.88 18.55 58.39
N ASN A 779 1.92 19.22 57.24
CA ASN A 779 2.10 20.67 57.14
C ASN A 779 1.06 21.41 58.00
N SER A 780 1.49 21.84 59.18
CA SER A 780 0.65 22.36 60.27
C SER A 780 0.70 23.88 60.41
N ASN A 781 1.42 24.56 59.51
CA ASN A 781 1.43 26.01 59.37
C ASN A 781 0.56 26.42 58.17
N GLY A 782 -0.54 27.12 58.43
CA GLY A 782 -1.53 27.49 57.41
C GLY A 782 -1.10 28.62 56.49
N TYR A 783 -0.27 28.32 55.48
CA TYR A 783 0.04 29.21 54.36
C TYR A 783 -0.12 28.49 53.02
N THR A 784 -0.80 29.12 52.07
CA THR A 784 -1.12 28.55 50.76
C THR A 784 -0.11 28.92 49.67
N ALA A 785 0.47 27.90 49.05
CA ALA A 785 0.85 27.84 47.63
C ALA A 785 1.61 29.04 47.01
N ALA A 786 2.89 29.23 47.39
CA ALA A 786 3.85 30.03 46.60
C ALA A 786 5.32 29.58 46.80
N GLY A 787 5.63 28.31 46.53
CA GLY A 787 6.99 27.78 46.62
C GLY A 787 7.16 26.43 45.88
N PRO A 788 8.38 26.06 45.46
CA PRO A 788 8.61 24.83 44.72
C PRO A 788 8.46 23.61 45.63
N ASN A 789 7.32 22.92 45.52
CA ASN A 789 7.13 21.61 46.12
C ASN A 789 8.17 20.63 45.55
N ILE A 790 9.24 20.35 46.30
CA ILE A 790 10.12 19.20 46.06
C ILE A 790 9.36 17.96 46.56
N ASN A 791 8.34 17.56 45.80
CA ASN A 791 7.73 16.25 45.91
C ASN A 791 8.81 15.24 45.51
N LEU A 792 9.57 14.74 46.49
CA LEU A 792 10.50 13.65 46.29
C LEU A 792 9.66 12.41 45.97
N PRO A 793 9.68 11.89 44.73
CA PRO A 793 8.67 10.93 44.32
C PRO A 793 8.90 9.60 45.05
N THR A 794 7.81 9.04 45.59
CA THR A 794 7.79 7.80 46.39
C THR A 794 8.49 6.66 45.64
N MET A 795 8.27 6.63 44.33
CA MET A 795 8.93 5.76 43.35
C MET A 795 9.93 6.60 42.52
N GLY A 796 11.04 6.00 42.07
CA GLY A 796 12.19 6.76 41.53
C GLY A 796 11.86 7.58 40.27
N LYS A 797 12.65 8.65 40.02
CA LYS A 797 12.49 9.52 38.84
C LYS A 797 12.40 8.70 37.55
N GLY A 798 11.34 8.92 36.77
CA GLY A 798 11.14 8.29 35.47
C GLY A 798 12.30 8.59 34.50
N TYR A 799 12.91 7.53 33.98
CA TYR A 799 14.11 7.61 33.15
C TYR A 799 13.85 8.13 31.73
N ALA A 800 14.87 8.78 31.13
CA ALA A 800 14.82 9.27 29.76
C ALA A 800 14.67 8.11 28.76
N ARG A 801 13.49 8.03 28.11
CA ARG A 801 13.19 7.04 27.08
C ARG A 801 14.03 7.28 25.82
N ILE A 802 14.22 6.20 25.05
CA ILE A 802 15.04 6.21 23.83
C ILE A 802 14.30 6.90 22.67
N GLY A 803 14.99 7.79 21.96
CA GLY A 803 14.44 8.53 20.81
C GLY A 803 14.18 7.65 19.58
N TYR A 804 13.29 8.11 18.70
CA TYR A 804 12.74 7.33 17.58
C TYR A 804 13.79 6.75 16.62
N THR A 805 14.90 7.44 16.37
CA THR A 805 15.98 6.94 15.49
C THR A 805 16.66 5.67 16.05
N ARG A 806 16.90 5.62 17.36
CA ARG A 806 17.49 4.45 18.04
C ARG A 806 16.44 3.34 18.24
N GLN A 807 15.15 3.68 18.46
CA GLN A 807 14.06 2.69 18.39
C GLN A 807 13.98 2.03 17.01
N PHE A 808 13.95 2.83 15.93
CA PHE A 808 13.96 2.34 14.55
C PHE A 808 15.17 1.45 14.29
N ALA A 809 16.39 1.88 14.62
CA ALA A 809 17.60 1.07 14.41
C ALA A 809 17.56 -0.30 15.11
N ILE A 810 17.04 -0.37 16.34
CA ILE A 810 16.86 -1.64 17.08
C ILE A 810 15.81 -2.52 16.39
N LEU A 811 14.66 -1.95 16.01
CA LEU A 811 13.56 -2.68 15.36
C LEU A 811 13.96 -3.15 13.95
N SER A 812 14.67 -2.33 13.19
CA SER A 812 15.28 -2.68 11.91
C SER A 812 16.26 -3.84 12.06
N GLN A 813 17.14 -3.80 13.06
CA GLN A 813 18.06 -4.91 13.32
C GLN A 813 17.30 -6.19 13.71
N ARG A 814 16.20 -6.08 14.48
CA ARG A 814 15.33 -7.21 14.82
C ARG A 814 14.65 -7.80 13.58
N THR A 815 14.02 -6.97 12.75
CA THR A 815 13.35 -7.41 11.51
C THR A 815 14.34 -8.03 10.53
N TRP A 816 15.53 -7.44 10.37
CA TRP A 816 16.59 -8.00 9.53
C TRP A 816 17.06 -9.37 10.03
N ARG A 817 17.31 -9.55 11.34
CA ARG A 817 17.65 -10.87 11.91
C ARG A 817 16.52 -11.89 11.70
N ASN A 818 15.26 -11.48 11.83
CA ASN A 818 14.10 -12.34 11.60
C ASN A 818 14.04 -12.82 10.14
N LEU A 819 14.05 -11.90 9.17
CA LEU A 819 14.06 -12.20 7.74
C LEU A 819 15.26 -13.09 7.35
N TYR A 820 16.45 -12.70 7.80
CA TYR A 820 17.70 -13.40 7.52
C TYR A 820 17.70 -14.85 8.02
N ARG A 821 17.09 -15.12 9.19
CA ARG A 821 16.96 -16.49 9.76
C ARG A 821 15.78 -17.29 9.20
N ASN A 822 14.87 -16.64 8.47
CA ASN A 822 13.83 -17.29 7.66
C ASN A 822 14.15 -17.18 6.15
N PRO A 823 15.34 -17.63 5.67
CA PRO A 823 15.76 -17.38 4.30
C PRO A 823 14.87 -18.07 3.25
N MET A 824 14.06 -19.06 3.64
CA MET A 824 13.17 -19.80 2.74
C MET A 824 12.24 -18.88 1.95
N LEU A 825 11.58 -17.90 2.59
CA LEU A 825 10.65 -17.00 1.90
C LEU A 825 11.37 -16.13 0.85
N MET A 826 12.50 -15.55 1.23
CA MET A 826 13.34 -14.71 0.36
C MET A 826 13.92 -15.53 -0.81
N LEU A 827 14.47 -16.72 -0.52
CA LEU A 827 15.05 -17.62 -1.52
C LEU A 827 13.99 -18.12 -2.50
N THR A 828 12.78 -18.47 -2.02
CA THR A 828 11.67 -18.86 -2.90
C THR A 828 11.29 -17.72 -3.85
N HIS A 829 11.20 -16.46 -3.38
CA HIS A 829 10.93 -15.32 -4.27
C HIS A 829 12.05 -15.10 -5.31
N TYR A 830 13.33 -15.20 -4.93
CA TYR A 830 14.45 -15.01 -5.88
C TYR A 830 14.55 -16.16 -6.89
N ALA A 831 14.38 -17.41 -6.44
CA ALA A 831 14.41 -18.58 -7.32
C ALA A 831 13.24 -18.58 -8.31
N ILE A 832 12.01 -18.26 -7.86
CA ILE A 832 10.84 -18.13 -8.73
C ILE A 832 11.06 -17.00 -9.75
N ALA A 833 11.60 -15.84 -9.34
CA ALA A 833 11.87 -14.74 -10.27
C ALA A 833 12.86 -15.14 -11.38
N ILE A 834 13.99 -15.79 -11.03
CA ILE A 834 14.97 -16.24 -12.03
C ILE A 834 14.41 -17.34 -12.94
N LEU A 835 13.68 -18.32 -12.40
CA LEU A 835 13.07 -19.40 -13.20
C LEU A 835 12.01 -18.88 -14.17
N LEU A 836 11.14 -17.97 -13.71
CA LEU A 836 10.14 -17.33 -14.57
C LEU A 836 10.77 -16.38 -15.59
N ALA A 837 11.87 -15.71 -15.25
CA ALA A 837 12.61 -14.85 -16.18
C ALA A 837 13.19 -15.64 -17.35
N VAL A 838 13.86 -16.77 -17.07
CA VAL A 838 14.43 -17.64 -18.12
C VAL A 838 13.31 -18.30 -18.94
N PHE A 839 12.19 -18.68 -18.31
CA PHE A 839 11.03 -19.25 -19.02
C PHE A 839 10.35 -18.23 -19.94
N ALA A 840 10.08 -17.01 -19.46
CA ALA A 840 9.50 -15.94 -20.28
C ALA A 840 10.46 -15.49 -21.39
N GLY A 841 11.76 -15.32 -21.06
CA GLY A 841 12.80 -14.97 -22.03
C GLY A 841 13.04 -16.05 -23.09
N TYR A 842 12.69 -17.31 -22.82
CA TYR A 842 12.68 -18.39 -23.81
C TYR A 842 11.43 -18.34 -24.71
N LEU A 843 10.23 -18.10 -24.14
CA LEU A 843 8.98 -18.02 -24.91
C LEU A 843 8.95 -16.80 -25.86
N PHE A 844 9.51 -15.67 -25.44
CA PHE A 844 9.56 -14.42 -26.20
C PHE A 844 10.97 -14.14 -26.75
N TYR A 845 11.77 -15.19 -27.01
CA TYR A 845 13.17 -15.04 -27.43
C TYR A 845 13.29 -14.38 -28.82
N GLY A 846 14.01 -13.26 -28.89
CA GLY A 846 14.37 -12.58 -30.14
C GLY A 846 13.19 -12.07 -30.97
N MET A 847 12.42 -11.13 -30.42
CA MET A 847 11.23 -10.57 -31.07
C MET A 847 11.56 -9.78 -32.34
N THR A 848 10.87 -10.12 -33.44
CA THR A 848 10.94 -9.46 -34.76
C THR A 848 10.37 -8.03 -34.76
N LEU A 849 10.61 -7.28 -35.84
CA LEU A 849 10.12 -5.89 -36.04
C LEU A 849 8.86 -5.82 -36.95
N ASP A 850 8.03 -6.86 -36.90
CA ASP A 850 6.77 -6.97 -37.64
C ASP A 850 5.56 -6.84 -36.70
N ILE A 851 4.34 -6.88 -37.25
CA ILE A 851 3.10 -6.82 -36.46
C ILE A 851 2.99 -7.98 -35.44
N ALA A 852 3.45 -9.19 -35.75
CA ALA A 852 3.46 -10.27 -34.75
C ALA A 852 4.51 -10.01 -33.65
N GLY A 853 5.67 -9.45 -34.01
CA GLY A 853 6.67 -8.94 -33.07
C GLY A 853 6.16 -7.83 -32.14
N PHE A 854 5.25 -6.97 -32.60
CA PHE A 854 4.53 -6.00 -31.75
C PHE A 854 3.54 -6.69 -30.81
N GLN A 855 2.74 -7.63 -31.29
CA GLN A 855 1.83 -8.42 -30.44
C GLN A 855 2.59 -9.21 -29.36
N ASN A 856 3.79 -9.72 -29.68
CA ASN A 856 4.66 -10.40 -28.72
C ASN A 856 5.18 -9.46 -27.62
N ARG A 857 5.50 -8.19 -27.94
CA ARG A 857 5.87 -7.17 -26.94
C ARG A 857 4.73 -6.86 -25.98
N LEU A 858 3.51 -6.64 -26.50
CA LEU A 858 2.31 -6.47 -25.68
C LEU A 858 2.09 -7.67 -24.75
N GLY A 859 2.20 -8.90 -25.29
CA GLY A 859 2.07 -10.13 -24.51
C GLY A 859 3.12 -10.27 -23.41
N LEU A 860 4.38 -9.94 -23.70
CA LEU A 860 5.50 -9.98 -22.76
C LEU A 860 5.28 -9.04 -21.57
N PHE A 861 5.01 -7.76 -21.82
CA PHE A 861 4.83 -6.78 -20.75
C PHE A 861 3.61 -7.07 -19.89
N PHE A 862 2.48 -7.45 -20.51
CA PHE A 862 1.26 -7.84 -19.79
C PHE A 862 1.50 -9.06 -18.89
N PHE A 863 2.21 -10.08 -19.39
CA PHE A 863 2.56 -11.27 -18.63
C PHE A 863 3.51 -10.97 -17.46
N VAL A 864 4.55 -10.16 -17.67
CA VAL A 864 5.51 -9.78 -16.61
C VAL A 864 4.82 -8.98 -15.50
N LEU A 865 3.97 -8.01 -15.83
CA LEU A 865 3.19 -7.27 -14.83
C LEU A 865 2.21 -8.19 -14.09
N ALA A 866 1.53 -9.10 -14.79
CA ALA A 866 0.61 -10.06 -14.16
C ALA A 866 1.34 -10.98 -13.15
N LEU A 867 2.51 -11.50 -13.51
CA LEU A 867 3.34 -12.31 -12.63
C LEU A 867 3.72 -11.56 -11.35
N PHE A 868 4.18 -10.31 -11.45
CA PHE A 868 4.52 -9.51 -10.27
C PHE A 868 3.29 -9.17 -9.43
N GLY A 869 2.21 -8.71 -10.07
CA GLY A 869 0.99 -8.30 -9.36
C GLY A 869 0.39 -9.42 -8.49
N PHE A 870 0.31 -10.65 -8.99
CA PHE A 870 -0.15 -11.76 -8.16
C PHE A 870 0.92 -12.27 -7.17
N SER A 871 2.22 -12.13 -7.47
CA SER A 871 3.31 -12.46 -6.54
C SER A 871 3.31 -11.57 -5.27
N THR A 872 2.89 -10.30 -5.38
CA THR A 872 2.80 -9.39 -4.21
C THR A 872 1.73 -9.76 -3.20
N LEU A 873 0.78 -10.64 -3.51
CA LEU A 873 -0.25 -11.12 -2.55
C LEU A 873 0.38 -11.71 -1.28
N THR A 874 1.59 -12.26 -1.38
CA THR A 874 2.37 -12.72 -0.21
C THR A 874 2.60 -11.62 0.85
N SER A 875 2.52 -10.33 0.50
CA SER A 875 2.61 -9.20 1.44
C SER A 875 1.44 -9.14 2.45
N LEU A 876 0.30 -9.76 2.14
CA LEU A 876 -0.87 -9.82 3.04
C LEU A 876 -0.57 -10.58 4.36
N GLY A 877 0.40 -11.51 4.33
CA GLY A 877 0.85 -12.27 5.51
C GLY A 877 1.74 -11.48 6.46
N VAL A 878 2.43 -10.44 5.96
CA VAL A 878 3.59 -9.79 6.61
C VAL A 878 3.24 -9.12 7.94
N PHE A 879 2.06 -8.48 8.01
CA PHE A 879 1.57 -7.84 9.23
C PHE A 879 0.64 -8.76 10.05
N SER A 880 -0.11 -9.66 9.41
CA SER A 880 -1.12 -10.48 10.10
C SER A 880 -0.51 -11.44 11.13
N GLN A 881 0.68 -12.00 10.85
CA GLN A 881 1.42 -12.88 11.77
C GLN A 881 1.96 -12.15 13.01
N GLU A 882 2.55 -10.94 12.85
CA GLU A 882 3.17 -10.19 13.96
C GLU A 882 2.18 -9.25 14.70
N ARG A 883 0.92 -9.13 14.22
CA ARG A 883 -0.11 -8.24 14.76
C ARG A 883 -0.28 -8.33 16.28
N LEU A 884 -0.26 -9.55 16.83
CA LEU A 884 -0.49 -9.80 18.25
C LEU A 884 0.71 -9.37 19.10
N LEU A 885 1.93 -9.66 18.64
CA LEU A 885 3.18 -9.18 19.24
C LEU A 885 3.23 -7.65 19.25
N PHE A 886 2.95 -7.00 18.11
CA PHE A 886 2.91 -5.54 18.00
C PHE A 886 1.94 -4.90 19.00
N VAL A 887 0.72 -5.44 19.12
CA VAL A 887 -0.28 -4.92 20.05
C VAL A 887 0.14 -5.10 21.52
N ARG A 888 0.82 -6.21 21.87
CA ARG A 888 1.34 -6.43 23.23
C ARG A 888 2.51 -5.49 23.56
N GLU A 889 3.52 -5.43 22.69
CA GLU A 889 4.70 -4.57 22.87
C GLU A 889 4.31 -3.08 22.92
N ARG A 890 3.29 -2.67 22.15
CA ARG A 890 2.67 -1.34 22.26
C ARG A 890 2.01 -1.12 23.63
N ALA A 891 1.23 -2.09 24.13
CA ALA A 891 0.52 -1.96 25.41
C ALA A 891 1.49 -1.78 26.59
N ASN A 892 2.58 -2.53 26.59
CA ASN A 892 3.67 -2.39 27.58
C ASN A 892 4.67 -1.27 27.22
N GLY A 893 4.37 -0.45 26.21
CA GLY A 893 5.07 0.80 25.91
C GLY A 893 6.49 0.69 25.35
N TYR A 894 6.82 -0.39 24.64
CA TYR A 894 8.17 -0.69 24.14
C TYR A 894 8.67 0.32 23.07
N TYR A 895 7.79 0.81 22.18
CA TYR A 895 8.17 1.70 21.06
C TYR A 895 6.98 2.47 20.47
N SER A 896 7.28 3.44 19.60
CA SER A 896 6.29 4.17 18.81
C SER A 896 5.75 3.34 17.63
N PRO A 897 4.45 3.43 17.27
CA PRO A 897 3.90 2.72 16.11
C PRO A 897 4.65 3.01 14.80
N ILE A 898 5.06 4.25 14.58
CA ILE A 898 5.74 4.67 13.34
C ILE A 898 7.13 4.04 13.18
N THR A 899 7.87 3.84 14.28
CA THR A 899 9.21 3.23 14.23
C THR A 899 9.15 1.72 13.95
N TYR A 900 8.11 1.04 14.42
CA TYR A 900 7.86 -0.36 14.05
C TYR A 900 7.39 -0.46 12.59
N PHE A 901 6.41 0.35 12.18
CA PHE A 901 5.88 0.33 10.82
C PHE A 901 6.97 0.62 9.77
N ALA A 902 7.75 1.70 9.94
CA ALA A 902 8.84 2.02 9.04
C ALA A 902 9.93 0.92 8.99
N ALA A 903 10.29 0.35 10.14
CA ALA A 903 11.27 -0.74 10.20
C ALA A 903 10.75 -2.04 9.55
N LYS A 904 9.44 -2.31 9.64
CA LYS A 904 8.81 -3.47 8.99
C LYS A 904 8.69 -3.27 7.47
N VAL A 905 8.18 -2.12 7.03
CA VAL A 905 8.01 -1.76 5.62
C VAL A 905 9.33 -1.78 4.86
N LEU A 906 10.38 -1.11 5.36
CA LEU A 906 11.65 -1.01 4.65
C LEU A 906 12.34 -2.38 4.50
N PHE A 907 12.36 -3.19 5.55
CA PHE A 907 13.03 -4.49 5.55
C PHE A 907 12.21 -5.63 4.96
N ASP A 908 10.91 -5.43 4.68
CA ASP A 908 10.10 -6.35 3.88
C ASP A 908 10.18 -5.99 2.37
N ILE A 909 9.89 -4.73 2.03
CA ILE A 909 9.80 -4.28 0.64
C ILE A 909 11.16 -4.31 -0.07
N VAL A 910 12.24 -3.79 0.53
CA VAL A 910 13.52 -3.69 -0.19
C VAL A 910 14.04 -5.08 -0.60
N PRO A 911 14.10 -6.11 0.28
CA PRO A 911 14.53 -7.44 -0.13
C PRO A 911 13.48 -8.17 -0.98
N LEU A 912 12.20 -8.21 -0.55
CA LEU A 912 11.21 -9.11 -1.15
C LEU A 912 10.45 -8.51 -2.35
N ARG A 913 10.59 -7.20 -2.61
CA ARG A 913 9.87 -6.49 -3.69
C ARG A 913 10.74 -5.67 -4.63
N ILE A 914 11.90 -5.18 -4.23
CA ILE A 914 12.79 -4.44 -5.16
C ILE A 914 13.75 -5.39 -5.90
N ILE A 915 14.35 -6.36 -5.20
CA ILE A 915 15.33 -7.28 -5.80
C ILE A 915 14.73 -8.24 -6.85
N PRO A 916 13.53 -8.86 -6.67
CA PRO A 916 13.00 -9.80 -7.66
C PRO A 916 12.68 -9.19 -9.04
N PRO A 917 12.07 -7.99 -9.16
CA PRO A 917 11.96 -7.27 -10.43
C PRO A 917 13.30 -6.97 -11.09
N ILE A 918 14.32 -6.58 -10.33
CA ILE A 918 15.66 -6.31 -10.87
C ILE A 918 16.28 -7.58 -11.45
N LEU A 919 16.19 -8.72 -10.74
CA LEU A 919 16.75 -10.00 -11.22
C LEU A 919 16.04 -10.50 -12.49
N LEU A 920 14.70 -10.40 -12.55
CA LEU A 920 13.94 -10.85 -13.71
C LEU A 920 14.10 -9.89 -14.89
N GLY A 921 14.02 -8.58 -14.67
CA GLY A 921 14.15 -7.57 -15.71
C GLY A 921 15.51 -7.63 -16.40
N ALA A 922 16.59 -7.77 -15.62
CA ALA A 922 17.94 -7.92 -16.16
C ALA A 922 18.11 -9.18 -17.04
N ILE A 923 17.38 -10.26 -16.77
CA ILE A 923 17.40 -11.49 -17.59
C ILE A 923 16.51 -11.35 -18.83
N ILE A 924 15.25 -10.91 -18.67
CA ILE A 924 14.27 -10.84 -19.77
C ILE A 924 14.69 -9.85 -20.85
N TYR A 925 15.18 -8.66 -20.47
CA TYR A 925 15.45 -7.57 -21.41
C TYR A 925 16.42 -7.97 -22.54
N PRO A 926 17.64 -8.50 -22.26
CA PRO A 926 18.54 -8.96 -23.32
C PRO A 926 18.10 -10.28 -23.98
N MET A 927 17.32 -11.15 -23.30
CA MET A 927 16.85 -12.41 -23.89
C MET A 927 15.79 -12.19 -24.98
N THR A 928 14.89 -11.23 -24.78
CA THR A 928 13.73 -11.02 -25.66
C THR A 928 14.03 -10.11 -26.85
N GLY A 929 15.13 -9.36 -26.81
CA GLY A 929 15.55 -8.49 -27.92
C GLY A 929 14.82 -7.14 -27.96
N LEU A 930 14.53 -6.58 -26.78
CA LEU A 930 14.07 -5.19 -26.63
C LEU A 930 15.14 -4.18 -27.09
N VAL A 931 14.76 -2.91 -27.25
CA VAL A 931 15.65 -1.84 -27.73
C VAL A 931 16.92 -1.75 -26.86
N ALA A 932 18.09 -1.84 -27.49
CA ALA A 932 19.37 -2.06 -26.82
C ALA A 932 20.00 -0.79 -26.20
N GLU A 933 19.19 0.21 -25.88
CA GLU A 933 19.60 1.52 -25.35
C GLU A 933 19.59 1.54 -23.81
N THR A 934 20.48 2.33 -23.20
CA THR A 934 20.75 2.27 -21.75
C THR A 934 19.71 2.99 -20.92
N ASP A 935 19.20 4.13 -21.40
CA ASP A 935 18.09 4.87 -20.80
C ASP A 935 16.79 4.05 -20.83
N LYS A 936 16.46 3.45 -21.99
CA LYS A 936 15.31 2.55 -22.17
C LYS A 936 15.32 1.39 -21.19
N PHE A 937 16.50 0.79 -20.97
CA PHE A 937 16.70 -0.25 -19.97
C PHE A 937 16.44 0.26 -18.54
N PHE A 938 16.97 1.44 -18.16
CA PHE A 938 16.75 1.98 -16.83
C PHE A 938 15.29 2.41 -16.57
N VAL A 939 14.59 2.94 -17.58
CA VAL A 939 13.14 3.23 -17.51
C VAL A 939 12.33 1.94 -17.34
N PHE A 940 12.58 0.92 -18.16
CA PHE A 940 11.96 -0.41 -18.03
C PHE A 940 12.14 -0.99 -16.61
N MET A 941 13.38 -0.95 -16.10
CA MET A 941 13.71 -1.45 -14.75
C MET A 941 13.03 -0.63 -13.64
N LEU A 942 12.94 0.69 -13.80
CA LEU A 942 12.26 1.58 -12.87
C LEU A 942 10.76 1.30 -12.80
N VAL A 943 10.08 1.15 -13.96
CA VAL A 943 8.64 0.82 -14.01
C VAL A 943 8.35 -0.51 -13.33
N LEU A 944 9.14 -1.57 -13.59
CA LEU A 944 8.97 -2.87 -12.93
C LEU A 944 9.13 -2.80 -11.40
N VAL A 945 10.09 -2.01 -10.90
CA VAL A 945 10.31 -1.82 -9.46
C VAL A 945 9.17 -1.01 -8.83
N LEU A 946 8.75 0.10 -9.46
CA LEU A 946 7.66 0.94 -8.96
C LEU A 946 6.31 0.21 -8.99
N PHE A 947 6.03 -0.58 -10.03
CA PHE A 947 4.83 -1.40 -10.13
C PHE A 947 4.76 -2.42 -8.98
N ASN A 948 5.84 -3.18 -8.76
CA ASN A 948 5.88 -4.20 -7.72
C ASN A 948 5.87 -3.57 -6.30
N PHE A 949 6.36 -2.34 -6.14
CA PHE A 949 6.21 -1.54 -4.92
C PHE A 949 4.76 -1.10 -4.69
N ALA A 950 4.08 -0.54 -5.71
CA ALA A 950 2.69 -0.10 -5.61
C ALA A 950 1.74 -1.28 -5.32
N ALA A 951 1.90 -2.40 -6.02
CA ALA A 951 1.17 -3.64 -5.79
C ALA A 951 1.37 -4.18 -4.35
N ALA A 952 2.60 -4.14 -3.84
CA ALA A 952 2.91 -4.53 -2.47
C ALA A 952 2.30 -3.58 -1.43
N ALA A 953 2.27 -2.27 -1.68
CA ALA A 953 1.65 -1.27 -0.81
C ALA A 953 0.13 -1.46 -0.69
N ILE A 954 -0.55 -1.70 -1.82
CA ILE A 954 -1.99 -2.04 -1.86
C ILE A 954 -2.26 -3.34 -1.07
N CYS A 955 -1.45 -4.39 -1.28
CA CYS A 955 -1.56 -5.63 -0.53
C CYS A 955 -1.33 -5.43 0.98
N LEU A 956 -0.33 -4.64 1.38
CA LEU A 956 -0.06 -4.35 2.78
C LEU A 956 -1.23 -3.61 3.46
N PHE A 957 -1.83 -2.62 2.79
CA PHE A 957 -3.02 -1.93 3.27
C PHE A 957 -4.18 -2.90 3.54
N ILE A 958 -4.51 -3.76 2.56
CA ILE A 958 -5.56 -4.78 2.69
C ILE A 958 -5.27 -5.74 3.86
N GLY A 959 -4.00 -6.16 4.04
CA GLY A 959 -3.57 -7.06 5.12
C GLY A 959 -3.63 -6.46 6.53
N ILE A 960 -3.58 -5.13 6.66
CA ILE A 960 -3.73 -4.41 7.95
C ILE A 960 -5.22 -4.22 8.29
N VAL A 961 -6.03 -3.83 7.29
CA VAL A 961 -7.48 -3.63 7.42
C VAL A 961 -8.20 -4.94 7.73
N CYS A 962 -7.87 -6.01 7.01
CA CYS A 962 -8.43 -7.33 7.26
C CYS A 962 -7.87 -7.93 8.56
N LYS A 963 -8.69 -8.72 9.27
CA LYS A 963 -8.25 -9.51 10.44
C LYS A 963 -7.97 -10.97 10.10
N ASP A 964 -8.59 -11.47 9.03
CA ASP A 964 -8.49 -12.85 8.57
C ASP A 964 -7.67 -12.89 7.28
N ALA A 965 -6.68 -13.79 7.22
CA ALA A 965 -5.76 -13.88 6.10
C ALA A 965 -6.41 -14.47 4.82
N GLY A 966 -7.41 -15.35 4.96
CA GLY A 966 -8.16 -15.89 3.83
C GLY A 966 -9.04 -14.83 3.17
N VAL A 967 -9.72 -14.02 3.99
CA VAL A 967 -10.49 -12.85 3.51
C VAL A 967 -9.56 -11.82 2.87
N ALA A 968 -8.39 -11.55 3.46
CA ALA A 968 -7.39 -10.65 2.90
C ALA A 968 -6.91 -11.12 1.52
N ASN A 969 -6.62 -12.43 1.35
CA ASN A 969 -6.18 -13.01 0.09
C ASN A 969 -7.27 -12.98 -1.00
N LEU A 970 -8.53 -13.22 -0.64
CA LEU A 970 -9.66 -13.10 -1.56
C LEU A 970 -9.81 -11.65 -2.08
N ILE A 971 -9.79 -10.67 -1.16
CA ILE A 971 -9.91 -9.25 -1.53
C ILE A 971 -8.71 -8.79 -2.36
N GLY A 972 -7.48 -9.13 -1.96
CA GLY A 972 -6.27 -8.81 -2.73
C GLY A 972 -6.31 -9.40 -4.14
N SER A 973 -6.66 -10.68 -4.28
CA SER A 973 -6.77 -11.34 -5.59
C SER A 973 -7.81 -10.66 -6.49
N LEU A 974 -8.96 -10.25 -5.94
CA LEU A 974 -9.99 -9.54 -6.69
C LEU A 974 -9.56 -8.13 -7.11
N VAL A 975 -8.85 -7.39 -6.25
CA VAL A 975 -8.31 -6.05 -6.59
C VAL A 975 -7.26 -6.15 -7.70
N MET A 976 -6.35 -7.12 -7.62
CA MET A 976 -5.33 -7.30 -8.66
C MET A 976 -5.92 -7.78 -9.98
N LEU A 977 -6.91 -8.69 -9.96
CA LEU A 977 -7.63 -9.13 -11.16
C LEU A 977 -8.45 -7.99 -11.79
N PHE A 978 -9.08 -7.15 -10.98
CA PHE A 978 -9.84 -5.99 -11.45
C PHE A 978 -8.90 -4.96 -12.11
N SER A 979 -7.76 -4.67 -11.48
CA SER A 979 -6.75 -3.76 -12.07
C SER A 979 -6.21 -4.31 -13.39
N LEU A 980 -5.91 -5.62 -13.48
CA LEU A 980 -5.46 -6.28 -14.71
C LEU A 980 -6.47 -6.14 -15.88
N LEU A 981 -7.78 -6.14 -15.61
CA LEU A 981 -8.81 -5.95 -16.63
C LEU A 981 -8.72 -4.57 -17.30
N PHE A 982 -8.38 -3.54 -16.54
CA PHE A 982 -8.25 -2.16 -16.99
C PHE A 982 -6.80 -1.78 -17.37
N ALA A 983 -5.99 -2.74 -17.81
CA ALA A 983 -4.59 -2.51 -18.23
C ALA A 983 -4.43 -1.92 -19.66
N GLY A 984 -5.53 -1.58 -20.35
CA GLY A 984 -5.54 -1.13 -21.75
C GLY A 984 -5.51 -2.25 -22.79
N LEU A 985 -4.79 -3.37 -22.53
CA LEU A 985 -4.68 -4.47 -23.50
C LEU A 985 -5.96 -5.32 -23.65
N LEU A 986 -6.62 -5.66 -22.55
CA LEU A 986 -7.84 -6.51 -22.58
C LEU A 986 -9.10 -5.74 -22.98
N LEU A 987 -9.06 -4.41 -22.89
CA LEU A 987 -10.21 -3.53 -23.04
C LEU A 987 -9.68 -2.13 -23.42
N ASN A 988 -9.85 -1.77 -24.70
CA ASN A 988 -9.32 -0.55 -25.31
C ASN A 988 -9.92 0.72 -24.66
N HIS A 989 -9.11 1.75 -24.43
CA HIS A 989 -9.49 3.00 -23.79
C HIS A 989 -10.70 3.69 -24.46
N ASN A 990 -10.69 3.76 -25.79
CA ASN A 990 -11.74 4.40 -26.59
C ASN A 990 -13.06 3.60 -26.61
N ALA A 991 -13.05 2.36 -26.11
CA ALA A 991 -14.24 1.52 -25.95
C ALA A 991 -14.85 1.56 -24.52
N ILE A 992 -14.22 2.25 -23.57
CA ILE A 992 -14.75 2.33 -22.19
C ILE A 992 -15.90 3.34 -22.12
N PRO A 993 -17.08 2.98 -21.58
CA PRO A 993 -18.13 3.97 -21.29
C PRO A 993 -17.61 5.05 -20.33
N ALA A 994 -17.86 6.33 -20.62
CA ALA A 994 -17.34 7.46 -19.83
C ALA A 994 -17.62 7.36 -18.31
N SER A 995 -18.74 6.74 -17.91
CA SER A 995 -19.09 6.47 -16.50
C SER A 995 -18.19 5.46 -15.78
N ALA A 996 -17.35 4.73 -16.52
CA ALA A 996 -16.42 3.71 -16.04
C ALA A 996 -14.94 4.07 -16.27
N LEU A 997 -14.64 5.11 -17.06
CA LEU A 997 -13.27 5.54 -17.41
C LEU A 997 -12.38 5.76 -16.17
N TRP A 998 -12.94 6.33 -15.10
CA TRP A 998 -12.24 6.57 -13.82
C TRP A 998 -11.73 5.29 -13.12
N LEU A 999 -12.27 4.11 -13.47
CA LEU A 999 -11.78 2.82 -12.96
C LEU A 999 -10.42 2.45 -13.58
N GLN A 1000 -10.12 2.95 -14.78
CA GLN A 1000 -8.82 2.81 -15.42
C GLN A 1000 -7.75 3.59 -14.66
N TRP A 1001 -8.06 4.80 -14.18
CA TRP A 1001 -7.17 5.60 -13.31
C TRP A 1001 -6.93 4.98 -11.92
N LEU A 1002 -7.75 4.02 -11.49
CA LEU A 1002 -7.49 3.23 -10.28
C LEU A 1002 -6.45 2.11 -10.53
N SER A 1003 -6.11 1.84 -11.79
CA SER A 1003 -5.34 0.66 -12.18
C SER A 1003 -3.84 0.91 -12.22
N ILE A 1004 -3.10 0.32 -11.27
CA ILE A 1004 -1.63 0.30 -11.33
C ILE A 1004 -1.09 -0.50 -12.53
N PHE A 1005 -1.91 -1.38 -13.13
CA PHE A 1005 -1.56 -2.10 -14.35
C PHE A 1005 -1.65 -1.23 -15.62
N HIS A 1006 -2.47 -0.17 -15.65
CA HIS A 1006 -2.54 0.77 -16.76
C HIS A 1006 -1.24 1.56 -16.87
N TYR A 1007 -0.92 2.34 -15.83
CA TYR A 1007 0.34 3.10 -15.73
C TYR A 1007 1.59 2.21 -15.90
N GLY A 1008 1.55 0.99 -15.36
CA GLY A 1008 2.64 0.02 -15.50
C GLY A 1008 2.79 -0.56 -16.91
N PHE A 1009 1.71 -0.68 -17.68
CA PHE A 1009 1.72 -1.25 -19.04
C PHE A 1009 2.03 -0.20 -20.11
N GLU A 1010 1.40 0.97 -19.99
CA GLU A 1010 1.59 2.12 -20.88
C GLU A 1010 3.05 2.61 -20.86
N ALA A 1011 3.59 2.88 -19.67
CA ALA A 1011 5.00 3.27 -19.52
C ALA A 1011 6.01 2.23 -20.05
N LEU A 1012 5.66 0.92 -20.07
CA LEU A 1012 6.51 -0.11 -20.68
C LEU A 1012 6.40 -0.14 -22.21
N ILE A 1013 5.19 -0.07 -22.76
CA ILE A 1013 4.98 -0.19 -24.21
C ILE A 1013 5.38 1.09 -24.95
N VAL A 1014 5.13 2.28 -24.38
CA VAL A 1014 5.58 3.56 -24.94
C VAL A 1014 7.11 3.64 -24.97
N ASN A 1015 7.78 3.23 -23.88
CA ASN A 1015 9.25 3.21 -23.79
C ASN A 1015 9.92 2.37 -24.89
N GLU A 1016 9.37 1.19 -25.20
CA GLU A 1016 9.89 0.27 -26.23
C GLU A 1016 9.44 0.62 -27.66
N VAL A 1017 8.18 1.03 -27.87
CA VAL A 1017 7.58 1.03 -29.22
C VAL A 1017 7.51 2.42 -29.87
N ALA A 1018 7.45 3.52 -29.11
CA ALA A 1018 7.16 4.85 -29.69
C ALA A 1018 8.16 5.30 -30.79
N GLN A 1019 9.42 4.86 -30.72
CA GLN A 1019 10.46 5.17 -31.72
C GLN A 1019 10.71 4.05 -32.74
N LEU A 1020 10.05 2.88 -32.63
CA LEU A 1020 10.21 1.79 -33.59
C LEU A 1020 9.43 2.04 -34.89
N THR A 1021 10.05 1.71 -36.02
CA THR A 1021 9.36 1.50 -37.30
C THR A 1021 9.05 0.01 -37.46
N LEU A 1022 7.77 -0.34 -37.60
CA LEU A 1022 7.32 -1.73 -37.76
C LEU A 1022 6.99 -2.02 -39.22
N VAL A 1023 7.30 -3.24 -39.70
CA VAL A 1023 7.06 -3.65 -41.08
C VAL A 1023 5.78 -4.50 -41.18
N ASP A 1024 4.90 -4.11 -42.11
CA ASP A 1024 3.67 -4.82 -42.45
C ASP A 1024 3.79 -5.42 -43.86
N HIS A 1025 4.01 -6.73 -43.92
CA HIS A 1025 4.22 -7.49 -45.16
C HIS A 1025 2.88 -7.78 -45.89
N LYS A 1026 2.21 -6.73 -46.38
CA LYS A 1026 0.92 -6.84 -47.09
C LYS A 1026 1.11 -6.91 -48.60
N ILE A 1027 0.56 -7.97 -49.20
CA ILE A 1027 0.42 -8.15 -50.66
C ILE A 1027 1.79 -8.05 -51.41
N GLY A 1028 2.88 -8.46 -50.75
CA GLY A 1028 4.23 -8.44 -51.33
C GLY A 1028 4.90 -7.06 -51.37
N ILE A 1029 4.37 -6.08 -50.63
CA ILE A 1029 4.99 -4.77 -50.40
C ILE A 1029 5.25 -4.64 -48.89
N ASP A 1030 6.44 -4.16 -48.53
CA ASP A 1030 6.83 -3.93 -47.15
C ASP A 1030 6.44 -2.49 -46.75
N ILE A 1031 5.27 -2.34 -46.12
CA ILE A 1031 4.79 -1.04 -45.65
C ILE A 1031 5.38 -0.78 -44.26
N THR A 1032 6.12 0.31 -44.09
CA THR A 1032 6.62 0.73 -42.77
C THR A 1032 5.59 1.60 -42.06
N VAL A 1033 5.29 1.28 -40.80
CA VAL A 1033 4.33 1.99 -39.95
C VAL A 1033 5.05 2.50 -38.68
N PRO A 1034 4.96 3.81 -38.33
CA PRO A 1034 5.49 4.33 -37.08
C PRO A 1034 4.81 3.72 -35.85
N GLY A 1035 5.60 3.28 -34.87
CA GLY A 1035 5.10 2.66 -33.64
C GLY A 1035 4.18 3.58 -32.82
N ALA A 1036 4.46 4.88 -32.78
CA ALA A 1036 3.63 5.89 -32.11
C ALA A 1036 2.18 5.95 -32.66
N ALA A 1037 2.01 5.82 -33.97
CA ALA A 1037 0.68 5.78 -34.60
C ALA A 1037 -0.08 4.50 -34.22
N ILE A 1038 0.61 3.36 -34.11
CA ILE A 1038 0.01 2.13 -33.59
C ILE A 1038 -0.40 2.31 -32.12
N LEU A 1039 0.46 2.89 -31.27
CA LEU A 1039 0.16 3.14 -29.85
C LEU A 1039 -1.10 3.98 -29.65
N SER A 1040 -1.22 5.13 -30.33
CA SER A 1040 -2.42 5.96 -30.26
C SER A 1040 -3.67 5.25 -30.80
N SER A 1041 -3.55 4.41 -31.84
CA SER A 1041 -4.69 3.59 -32.32
C SER A 1041 -5.23 2.59 -31.28
N PHE A 1042 -4.40 2.14 -30.33
CA PHE A 1042 -4.83 1.35 -29.17
C PHE A 1042 -5.35 2.20 -27.99
N GLY A 1043 -5.20 3.52 -28.06
CA GLY A 1043 -5.60 4.47 -27.03
C GLY A 1043 -4.56 4.66 -25.93
N PHE A 1044 -3.26 4.62 -26.28
CA PHE A 1044 -2.15 4.98 -25.40
C PHE A 1044 -1.57 6.36 -25.78
N ASP A 1045 -1.13 7.12 -24.79
CA ASP A 1045 -0.50 8.44 -24.92
C ASP A 1045 1.04 8.30 -24.98
N ASN A 1046 1.68 8.76 -26.05
CA ASN A 1046 3.12 8.60 -26.26
C ASN A 1046 3.97 9.53 -25.37
N GLN A 1047 3.37 10.56 -24.78
CA GLN A 1047 4.01 11.54 -23.90
C GLN A 1047 3.80 11.20 -22.41
N ALA A 1048 2.76 10.44 -22.07
CA ALA A 1048 2.37 10.08 -20.71
C ALA A 1048 3.40 9.26 -19.91
N MET A 1049 4.36 8.57 -20.57
CA MET A 1049 5.36 7.68 -19.94
C MET A 1049 5.95 8.19 -18.60
N TRP A 1050 6.37 9.45 -18.51
CA TRP A 1050 6.92 10.02 -17.27
C TRP A 1050 5.85 10.36 -16.23
N MET A 1051 4.65 10.74 -16.67
CA MET A 1051 3.49 10.97 -15.82
C MET A 1051 3.02 9.65 -15.19
N ASP A 1052 3.05 8.55 -15.94
CA ASP A 1052 2.71 7.21 -15.46
C ASP A 1052 3.72 6.68 -14.44
N VAL A 1053 5.02 6.83 -14.71
CA VAL A 1053 6.10 6.54 -13.76
C VAL A 1053 5.88 7.31 -12.44
N LEU A 1054 5.51 8.59 -12.52
CA LEU A 1054 5.23 9.44 -11.36
C LEU A 1054 3.95 9.00 -10.62
N ASN A 1055 2.86 8.75 -11.36
CA ASN A 1055 1.58 8.26 -10.83
C ASN A 1055 1.75 6.93 -10.10
N LEU A 1056 2.49 5.99 -10.68
CA LEU A 1056 2.77 4.66 -10.11
C LEU A 1056 3.56 4.77 -8.79
N GLY A 1057 4.56 5.65 -8.73
CA GLY A 1057 5.28 5.98 -7.51
C GLY A 1057 4.39 6.64 -6.45
N LEU A 1058 3.56 7.61 -6.86
CA LEU A 1058 2.61 8.31 -6.00
C LEU A 1058 1.56 7.36 -5.40
N PHE A 1059 1.03 6.43 -6.20
CA PHE A 1059 0.14 5.35 -5.75
C PHE A 1059 0.78 4.51 -4.65
N GLY A 1060 2.03 4.06 -4.85
CA GLY A 1060 2.77 3.31 -3.83
C GLY A 1060 2.94 4.07 -2.52
N VAL A 1061 3.37 5.33 -2.58
CA VAL A 1061 3.53 6.19 -1.39
C VAL A 1061 2.18 6.44 -0.69
N ALA A 1062 1.13 6.75 -1.45
CA ALA A 1062 -0.22 6.98 -0.91
C ALA A 1062 -0.76 5.74 -0.17
N PHE A 1063 -0.62 4.54 -0.74
CA PHE A 1063 -1.04 3.31 -0.07
C PHE A 1063 -0.20 2.95 1.16
N ILE A 1064 1.09 3.30 1.22
CA ILE A 1064 1.90 3.19 2.45
C ILE A 1064 1.42 4.15 3.55
N ILE A 1065 1.03 5.39 3.19
CA ILE A 1065 0.46 6.36 4.15
C ILE A 1065 -0.91 5.88 4.65
N LEU A 1066 -1.77 5.37 3.76
CA LEU A 1066 -3.06 4.78 4.12
C LEU A 1066 -2.89 3.52 4.98
N ALA A 1067 -1.88 2.69 4.73
CA ALA A 1067 -1.53 1.53 5.55
C ALA A 1067 -1.13 1.94 6.98
N TYR A 1068 -0.31 3.00 7.13
CA TYR A 1068 0.01 3.56 8.43
C TYR A 1068 -1.23 4.12 9.14
N GLY A 1069 -2.07 4.89 8.45
CA GLY A 1069 -3.30 5.46 8.99
C GLY A 1069 -4.30 4.38 9.44
N ALA A 1070 -4.49 3.33 8.63
CA ALA A 1070 -5.31 2.17 8.99
C ALA A 1070 -4.75 1.42 10.18
N MET A 1071 -3.42 1.23 10.27
CA MET A 1071 -2.76 0.64 11.44
C MET A 1071 -3.04 1.49 12.70
N HIS A 1072 -2.99 2.81 12.59
CA HIS A 1072 -3.31 3.73 13.69
C HIS A 1072 -4.78 3.57 14.13
N VAL A 1073 -5.75 3.92 13.28
CA VAL A 1073 -7.17 3.95 13.65
C VAL A 1073 -7.72 2.58 14.06
N LEU A 1074 -7.18 1.47 13.53
CA LEU A 1074 -7.67 0.12 13.85
C LEU A 1074 -6.97 -0.59 15.02
N LEU A 1075 -5.77 -0.14 15.45
CA LEU A 1075 -4.98 -0.81 16.50
C LEU A 1075 -4.49 0.12 17.62
N VAL A 1076 -4.31 1.41 17.33
CA VAL A 1076 -3.80 2.42 18.27
C VAL A 1076 -4.93 3.08 19.06
N GLU A 1077 -6.07 3.35 18.41
CA GLU A 1077 -7.20 4.12 18.99
C GLU A 1077 -8.39 3.26 19.45
N LYS A 1078 -8.56 2.05 18.89
CA LYS A 1078 -9.68 1.14 19.23
C LYS A 1078 -9.39 0.19 20.41
N ARG A 1079 -8.32 0.46 21.16
CA ARG A 1079 -7.90 -0.20 22.41
C ARG A 1079 -7.35 0.84 23.38
#